data_AF-A0AA41KKE3-F1
#
_entry.id   AF-A0AA41KKE3-F1
#
_cell.length_a   1.000
_cell.length_b   1.000
_cell.length_c   1.000
_cell.angle_alpha   90.00
_cell.angle_beta   90.00
_cell.angle_gamma   90.00
#
_symmetry.space_group_name_H-M   'P 1'
#
loop_
_entity.id
_entity.type
_entity.pdbx_description
1 polymer ?
#
loop_
_entity_poly.entity_id
_entity_poly.type
_entity_poly.pdbx_seq_one_letter_code
_entity_poly.pdbx_strand_id
1 'polypeptide(L)'
;MAASSSLSALRRLRDRTRSWVDDDPHAATKLVVGVTLLGLLCRLVALGHRVAHFDEGRVAYWALNLRDSGSFAYRYIIHGPFIQHVDSWLFAVVAPTDFWMRFPVAVIGGLLPLTALLFREHLRDEETVLTAVFLAVNPALLYFSRFMRSDVLVAAFMFTAFGFLVRFRDTRKARYLYAVATFVAFGFAAKENAIVYILTWLGASGLLLAKLFVLPNGYRDALGFLRTVPSAGAVWSRVTGRVRGDVAMLKGVVGSFRDRHDSAGTVLAAYAGHVVLAVVVFAFVSLFFYAPRGAGVAGIEHPPTPATAGDVNFWSGVTNPTLFPELVQVTWERVVDQFSEWFSPASEKATTTETGLIESLEGFYESVDGHYEVLLKALAFTSMPLLAFSVFGYALDRLGAVEARHLVPFVAYGGFVSILGYPIGTDIGAPWLAVHVVVPLSIPAAVGLAAVFRWGGEALSADDVTGVAIAAVILLLVSALVVNTAATRVYSNEHLEGNSLVQFAQPQESLREDLNAMDRIATAHDGGPDLVVYYGESGDAYDGDDAYVKENRDNWNESWWVTRPTCLNWYNTLPLPWYFAADDVSVACENSERALAERAEGTTPPMVITQPIDGTVPAERLRAAGYEPRTHLMRTKYDSNEITVWVHESHARETNA
;
A
#
# COMPACT_ATOMS: atom_id res chain seq x y z
N MET A 1 -36.25 -23.74 -30.62
CA MET A 1 -35.03 -24.16 -31.36
C MET A 1 -33.80 -23.29 -31.06
N ALA A 2 -33.90 -21.96 -30.94
CA ALA A 2 -32.73 -21.11 -30.63
C ALA A 2 -32.19 -21.27 -29.18
N ALA A 3 -33.06 -21.46 -28.18
CA ALA A 3 -32.61 -21.68 -26.79
C ALA A 3 -31.86 -23.02 -26.61
N SER A 4 -32.30 -24.08 -27.31
CA SER A 4 -31.66 -25.40 -27.26
C SER A 4 -30.28 -25.42 -27.92
N SER A 5 -30.06 -24.62 -28.98
CA SER A 5 -28.74 -24.53 -29.62
C SER A 5 -27.74 -23.77 -28.74
N SER A 6 -28.14 -22.69 -28.09
CA SER A 6 -27.27 -21.91 -27.18
C SER A 6 -26.87 -22.69 -25.93
N LEU A 7 -27.80 -23.39 -25.27
CA LEU A 7 -27.48 -24.25 -24.12
C LEU A 7 -26.55 -25.40 -24.52
N SER A 8 -26.73 -25.97 -25.72
CA SER A 8 -25.82 -26.99 -26.24
C SER A 8 -24.40 -26.48 -26.46
N ALA A 9 -24.23 -25.23 -26.89
CA ALA A 9 -22.93 -24.61 -27.08
C ALA A 9 -22.25 -24.32 -25.73
N LEU A 10 -23.00 -23.80 -24.76
CA LEU A 10 -22.51 -23.59 -23.38
C LEU A 10 -22.10 -24.90 -22.72
N ARG A 11 -22.87 -25.99 -22.91
CA ARG A 11 -22.47 -27.33 -22.43
C ARG A 11 -21.18 -27.80 -23.06
N ARG A 12 -21.05 -27.73 -24.39
CA ARG A 12 -19.81 -28.12 -25.08
C ARG A 12 -18.61 -27.32 -24.59
N LEU A 13 -18.78 -26.01 -24.34
CA LEU A 13 -17.72 -25.17 -23.78
C LEU A 13 -17.38 -25.61 -22.35
N ARG A 14 -18.37 -25.72 -21.47
CA ARG A 14 -18.20 -26.17 -20.08
C ARG A 14 -17.51 -27.53 -20.00
N ASP A 15 -17.98 -28.49 -20.78
CA ASP A 15 -17.48 -29.87 -20.74
C ASP A 15 -16.04 -29.94 -21.27
N ARG A 16 -15.68 -29.13 -22.28
CA ARG A 16 -14.29 -28.96 -22.71
C ARG A 16 -13.42 -28.34 -21.62
N THR A 17 -13.84 -27.23 -21.02
CA THR A 17 -13.08 -26.56 -19.97
C THR A 17 -12.91 -27.48 -18.76
N ARG A 18 -13.98 -28.20 -18.37
CA ARG A 18 -13.95 -29.15 -17.26
C ARG A 18 -13.04 -30.34 -17.58
N SER A 19 -13.10 -30.90 -18.78
CA SER A 19 -12.18 -31.97 -19.19
C SER A 19 -10.73 -31.52 -19.08
N TRP A 20 -10.41 -30.30 -19.52
CA TRP A 20 -9.05 -29.76 -19.41
C TRP A 20 -8.62 -29.58 -17.94
N VAL A 21 -9.51 -29.11 -17.06
CA VAL A 21 -9.22 -28.96 -15.63
C VAL A 21 -9.06 -30.33 -14.95
N ASP A 22 -9.91 -31.30 -15.29
CA ASP A 22 -9.90 -32.64 -14.70
C ASP A 22 -8.70 -33.46 -15.19
N ASP A 23 -8.25 -33.27 -16.45
CA ASP A 23 -7.13 -33.99 -17.06
C ASP A 23 -5.74 -33.42 -16.66
N ASP A 24 -5.67 -32.15 -16.22
CA ASP A 24 -4.43 -31.47 -15.86
C ASP A 24 -4.35 -31.18 -14.36
N PRO A 25 -3.54 -31.92 -13.57
CA PRO A 25 -3.42 -31.72 -12.12
C PRO A 25 -2.82 -30.35 -11.74
N HIS A 26 -2.37 -29.57 -12.71
CA HIS A 26 -1.82 -28.22 -12.52
C HIS A 26 -2.70 -27.12 -13.13
N ALA A 27 -3.91 -27.43 -13.61
CA ALA A 27 -4.81 -26.47 -14.25
C ALA A 27 -5.04 -25.22 -13.39
N ALA A 28 -5.44 -25.38 -12.12
CA ALA A 28 -5.66 -24.27 -11.20
C ALA A 28 -4.39 -23.42 -11.00
N THR A 29 -3.22 -24.05 -10.93
CA THR A 29 -1.95 -23.34 -10.79
C THR A 29 -1.63 -22.53 -12.05
N LYS A 30 -1.82 -23.12 -13.25
CA LYS A 30 -1.61 -22.43 -14.53
C LYS A 30 -2.56 -21.23 -14.69
N LEU A 31 -3.82 -21.39 -14.29
CA LEU A 31 -4.81 -20.31 -14.31
C LEU A 31 -4.42 -19.17 -13.36
N VAL A 32 -4.00 -19.49 -12.13
CA VAL A 32 -3.51 -18.45 -11.20
C VAL A 32 -2.30 -17.72 -11.77
N VAL A 33 -1.32 -18.44 -12.32
CA VAL A 33 -0.15 -17.82 -12.97
C VAL A 33 -0.57 -16.93 -14.15
N GLY A 34 -1.49 -17.38 -15.00
CA GLY A 34 -2.01 -16.57 -16.11
C GLY A 34 -2.71 -15.29 -15.63
N VAL A 35 -3.51 -15.40 -14.57
CA VAL A 35 -4.18 -14.24 -13.92
C VAL A 35 -3.15 -13.30 -13.30
N THR A 36 -2.10 -13.81 -12.66
CA THR A 36 -0.99 -13.00 -12.13
C THR A 36 -0.29 -12.24 -13.25
N LEU A 37 0.08 -12.90 -14.34
CA LEU A 37 0.79 -12.26 -15.45
C LEU A 37 -0.06 -11.15 -16.09
N LEU A 38 -1.36 -11.39 -16.26
CA LEU A 38 -2.29 -10.37 -16.73
C LEU A 38 -2.41 -9.20 -15.74
N GLY A 39 -2.56 -9.51 -14.44
CA GLY A 39 -2.64 -8.50 -13.39
C GLY A 39 -1.37 -7.66 -13.27
N LEU A 40 -0.20 -8.26 -13.46
CA LEU A 40 1.09 -7.58 -13.52
C LEU A 40 1.18 -6.67 -14.75
N LEU A 41 0.80 -7.16 -15.93
CA LEU A 41 0.78 -6.35 -17.15
C LEU A 41 -0.11 -5.11 -16.98
N CYS A 42 -1.32 -5.27 -16.45
CA CYS A 42 -2.22 -4.16 -16.16
C CYS A 42 -1.57 -3.10 -15.25
N ARG A 43 -0.75 -3.51 -14.27
CA ARG A 43 -0.05 -2.56 -13.39
C ARG A 43 1.09 -1.82 -14.09
N LEU A 44 1.75 -2.44 -15.05
CA LEU A 44 2.91 -1.85 -15.74
C LEU A 44 2.54 -0.92 -16.91
N VAL A 45 1.39 -1.15 -17.57
CA VAL A 45 0.95 -0.32 -18.70
C VAL A 45 0.72 1.13 -18.26
N ALA A 46 1.38 2.10 -18.89
CA ALA A 46 1.24 3.52 -18.56
C ALA A 46 1.51 3.86 -17.07
N LEU A 47 2.40 3.12 -16.40
CA LEU A 47 2.69 3.31 -14.96
C LEU A 47 3.30 4.69 -14.64
N GLY A 48 4.07 5.26 -15.57
CA GLY A 48 4.68 6.59 -15.43
C GLY A 48 3.81 7.75 -15.90
N HIS A 49 2.56 7.50 -16.33
CA HIS A 49 1.72 8.54 -16.93
C HIS A 49 1.40 9.64 -15.92
N ARG A 50 0.78 9.29 -14.79
CA ARG A 50 0.37 10.25 -13.75
C ARG A 50 1.52 11.04 -13.14
N VAL A 51 1.36 12.36 -12.99
CA VAL A 51 2.25 13.19 -12.15
C VAL A 51 2.35 12.63 -10.72
N ALA A 52 3.53 12.69 -10.12
CA ALA A 52 3.79 12.21 -8.78
C ALA A 52 2.86 12.91 -7.77
N HIS A 53 2.24 12.13 -6.91
CA HIS A 53 1.58 12.70 -5.74
C HIS A 53 2.63 13.20 -4.74
N PHE A 54 2.24 14.10 -3.83
CA PHE A 54 3.14 14.66 -2.82
C PHE A 54 3.87 13.58 -2.01
N ASP A 55 3.13 12.58 -1.52
CA ASP A 55 3.71 11.40 -0.86
C ASP A 55 4.70 10.63 -1.72
N GLU A 56 4.41 10.40 -3.01
CA GLU A 56 5.33 9.68 -3.90
C GLU A 56 6.61 10.47 -4.09
N GLY A 57 6.49 11.75 -4.46
CA GLY A 57 7.63 12.64 -4.68
C GLY A 57 8.50 12.77 -3.43
N ARG A 58 7.89 12.86 -2.25
CA ARG A 58 8.62 12.89 -0.98
C ARG A 58 9.43 11.61 -0.75
N VAL A 59 8.83 10.44 -0.92
CA VAL A 59 9.54 9.16 -0.68
C VAL A 59 10.60 8.92 -1.75
N ALA A 60 10.28 9.18 -3.02
CA ALA A 60 11.20 9.04 -4.15
C ALA A 60 12.42 9.96 -4.01
N TYR A 61 12.23 11.21 -3.57
CA TYR A 61 13.31 12.15 -3.27
C TYR A 61 14.30 11.57 -2.24
N TRP A 62 13.79 10.99 -1.14
CA TRP A 62 14.66 10.42 -0.10
C TRP A 62 15.35 9.12 -0.55
N ALA A 63 14.76 8.35 -1.45
CA ALA A 63 15.42 7.20 -2.07
C ALA A 63 16.58 7.63 -2.98
N LEU A 64 16.38 8.69 -3.76
CA LEU A 64 17.41 9.31 -4.59
C LEU A 64 18.52 9.94 -3.73
N ASN A 65 18.15 10.64 -2.64
CA ASN A 65 19.11 11.19 -1.68
C ASN A 65 19.97 10.10 -1.03
N LEU A 66 19.41 8.94 -0.70
CA LEU A 66 20.18 7.79 -0.21
C LEU A 66 21.20 7.30 -1.25
N ARG A 67 20.80 7.20 -2.53
CA ARG A 67 21.72 6.85 -3.62
C ARG A 67 22.89 7.83 -3.70
N ASP A 68 22.61 9.13 -3.66
CA ASP A 68 23.60 10.17 -3.95
C ASP A 68 24.50 10.48 -2.75
N SER A 69 23.93 10.51 -1.54
CA SER A 69 24.67 10.82 -0.30
C SER A 69 25.33 9.59 0.33
N GLY A 70 24.82 8.39 0.04
CA GLY A 70 25.20 7.15 0.72
C GLY A 70 24.77 7.08 2.20
N SER A 71 24.01 8.07 2.69
CA SER A 71 23.58 8.16 4.09
C SER A 71 22.10 7.87 4.23
N PHE A 72 21.76 7.07 5.25
CA PHE A 72 20.38 6.71 5.57
C PHE A 72 20.21 6.54 7.07
N ALA A 73 19.09 7.05 7.58
CA ALA A 73 18.55 6.69 8.88
C ALA A 73 17.04 6.52 8.74
N TYR A 74 16.49 5.52 9.43
CA TYR A 74 15.05 5.27 9.44
C TYR A 74 14.29 6.51 9.93
N ARG A 75 13.22 6.88 9.24
CA ARG A 75 12.35 8.02 9.56
C ARG A 75 10.90 7.64 9.28
N TYR A 76 10.07 7.55 10.32
CA TYR A 76 8.68 7.07 10.15
C TYR A 76 7.84 7.99 9.25
N ILE A 77 8.17 9.28 9.21
CA ILE A 77 7.47 10.30 8.41
C ILE A 77 7.55 10.03 6.89
N ILE A 78 8.53 9.22 6.45
CA ILE A 78 8.66 8.72 5.08
C ILE A 78 8.33 7.23 4.95
N HIS A 79 7.66 6.64 5.96
CA HIS A 79 7.29 5.23 6.08
C HIS A 79 8.49 4.29 6.31
N GLY A 80 8.18 2.99 6.33
CA GLY A 80 9.17 1.95 6.49
C GLY A 80 10.23 1.98 5.38
N PRO A 81 11.47 1.55 5.68
CA PRO A 81 12.66 1.72 4.84
C PRO A 81 12.76 0.83 3.58
N PHE A 82 11.83 -0.09 3.35
CA PHE A 82 11.90 -1.08 2.28
C PHE A 82 12.03 -0.42 0.91
N ILE A 83 11.13 0.52 0.59
CA ILE A 83 11.06 1.10 -0.75
C ILE A 83 12.23 2.03 -1.02
N GLN A 84 12.74 2.73 -0.01
CA GLN A 84 13.88 3.63 -0.11
C GLN A 84 15.16 2.87 -0.46
N HIS A 85 15.40 1.71 0.15
CA HIS A 85 16.54 0.85 -0.21
C HIS A 85 16.37 0.25 -1.61
N VAL A 86 15.18 -0.26 -1.94
CA VAL A 86 14.92 -0.88 -3.25
C VAL A 86 15.07 0.14 -4.39
N ASP A 87 14.48 1.33 -4.24
CA ASP A 87 14.54 2.38 -5.25
C ASP A 87 15.93 2.99 -5.34
N SER A 88 16.65 3.17 -4.23
CA SER A 88 18.04 3.63 -4.26
C SER A 88 18.93 2.73 -5.12
N TRP A 89 18.80 1.39 -5.01
CA TRP A 89 19.53 0.47 -5.89
C TRP A 89 18.98 0.44 -7.31
N LEU A 90 17.67 0.60 -7.49
CA LEU A 90 17.07 0.67 -8.82
C LEU A 90 17.59 1.90 -9.59
N PHE A 91 17.59 3.08 -8.98
CA PHE A 91 18.09 4.32 -9.57
C PHE A 91 19.61 4.33 -9.81
N ALA A 92 20.35 3.34 -9.28
CA ALA A 92 21.75 3.13 -9.65
C ALA A 92 21.92 2.51 -11.05
N VAL A 93 20.87 1.89 -11.61
CA VAL A 93 20.92 1.19 -12.90
C VAL A 93 19.90 1.68 -13.95
N VAL A 94 18.90 2.45 -13.53
CA VAL A 94 17.92 3.10 -14.42
C VAL A 94 17.72 4.57 -14.03
N ALA A 95 17.18 5.37 -14.96
CA ALA A 95 16.87 6.77 -14.69
C ALA A 95 15.75 6.92 -13.63
N PRO A 96 15.85 7.91 -12.71
CA PRO A 96 14.86 8.16 -11.66
C PRO A 96 13.58 8.81 -12.21
N THR A 97 12.77 8.03 -12.93
CA THR A 97 11.50 8.51 -13.51
C THR A 97 10.30 8.07 -12.69
N ASP A 98 9.14 8.72 -12.91
CA ASP A 98 7.86 8.33 -12.30
C ASP A 98 7.48 6.86 -12.58
N PHE A 99 7.89 6.31 -13.73
CA PHE A 99 7.71 4.88 -14.01
C PHE A 99 8.53 4.01 -13.06
N TRP A 100 9.81 4.31 -12.91
CA TRP A 100 10.76 3.49 -12.16
C TRP A 100 10.55 3.60 -10.65
N MET A 101 10.18 4.76 -10.11
CA MET A 101 9.86 4.89 -8.68
C MET A 101 8.63 4.04 -8.28
N ARG A 102 7.68 3.85 -9.20
CA ARG A 102 6.47 3.03 -8.96
C ARG A 102 6.67 1.55 -9.27
N PHE A 103 7.71 1.21 -10.03
CA PHE A 103 7.92 -0.12 -10.57
C PHE A 103 7.96 -1.22 -9.50
N PRO A 104 8.68 -1.08 -8.37
CA PRO A 104 8.72 -2.14 -7.35
C PRO A 104 7.35 -2.41 -6.72
N VAL A 105 6.57 -1.36 -6.43
CA VAL A 105 5.21 -1.51 -5.88
C VAL A 105 4.29 -2.17 -6.89
N ALA A 106 4.38 -1.81 -8.18
CA ALA A 106 3.61 -2.42 -9.25
C ALA A 106 3.93 -3.91 -9.44
N VAL A 107 5.20 -4.29 -9.36
CA VAL A 107 5.63 -5.69 -9.44
C VAL A 107 5.14 -6.48 -8.23
N ILE A 108 5.37 -6.01 -7.01
CA ILE A 108 4.97 -6.72 -5.80
C ILE A 108 3.43 -6.84 -5.71
N GLY A 109 2.71 -5.75 -6.01
CA GLY A 109 1.25 -5.76 -6.09
C GLY A 109 0.71 -6.65 -7.22
N GLY A 110 1.42 -6.75 -8.35
CA GLY A 110 1.09 -7.63 -9.47
C GLY A 110 1.35 -9.10 -9.21
N LEU A 111 2.30 -9.42 -8.33
CA LEU A 111 2.61 -10.79 -7.89
C LEU A 111 1.71 -11.29 -6.75
N LEU A 112 1.03 -10.39 -6.03
CA LEU A 112 0.10 -10.71 -4.95
C LEU A 112 -0.92 -11.83 -5.27
N PRO A 113 -1.49 -11.94 -6.48
CA PRO A 113 -2.41 -13.03 -6.81
C PRO A 113 -1.82 -14.44 -6.64
N LEU A 114 -0.49 -14.61 -6.74
CA LEU A 114 0.18 -15.91 -6.53
C LEU A 114 -0.02 -16.43 -5.11
N THR A 115 -0.24 -15.54 -4.14
CA THR A 115 -0.48 -15.89 -2.74
C THR A 115 -1.71 -16.77 -2.56
N ALA A 116 -2.67 -16.74 -3.50
CA ALA A 116 -3.81 -17.66 -3.52
C ALA A 116 -3.39 -19.13 -3.47
N LEU A 117 -2.26 -19.50 -4.11
CA LEU A 117 -1.74 -20.88 -4.13
C LEU A 117 -1.33 -21.39 -2.75
N LEU A 118 -1.04 -20.49 -1.79
CA LEU A 118 -0.74 -20.87 -0.42
C LEU A 118 -1.98 -21.39 0.34
N PHE A 119 -3.19 -21.12 -0.17
CA PHE A 119 -4.45 -21.53 0.43
C PHE A 119 -5.14 -22.70 -0.27
N ARG A 120 -4.53 -23.27 -1.32
CA ARG A 120 -5.13 -24.32 -2.18
C ARG A 120 -5.52 -25.63 -1.48
N GLU A 121 -5.00 -25.89 -0.28
CA GLU A 121 -5.41 -27.06 0.53
C GLU A 121 -6.68 -26.76 1.36
N HIS A 122 -7.06 -25.49 1.48
CA HIS A 122 -8.24 -25.01 2.20
C HIS A 122 -9.29 -24.38 1.27
N LEU A 123 -8.99 -24.25 -0.02
CA LEU A 123 -9.86 -23.70 -1.05
C LEU A 123 -10.04 -24.73 -2.15
N ARG A 124 -11.22 -24.76 -2.78
CA ARG A 124 -11.40 -25.50 -4.03
C ARG A 124 -10.59 -24.84 -5.14
N ASP A 125 -10.38 -25.54 -6.24
CA ASP A 125 -9.61 -25.02 -7.37
C ASP A 125 -10.24 -23.73 -7.93
N GLU A 126 -11.56 -23.70 -8.09
CA GLU A 126 -12.27 -22.50 -8.55
C GLU A 126 -12.19 -21.34 -7.53
N GLU A 127 -12.19 -21.63 -6.23
CA GLU A 127 -12.07 -20.64 -5.16
C GLU A 127 -10.65 -20.06 -5.10
N THR A 128 -9.64 -20.89 -5.37
CA THR A 128 -8.23 -20.48 -5.45
C THR A 128 -8.00 -19.55 -6.64
N VAL A 129 -8.52 -19.93 -7.82
CA VAL A 129 -8.43 -19.10 -9.03
C VAL A 129 -9.19 -17.78 -8.84
N LEU A 130 -10.41 -17.81 -8.28
CA LEU A 130 -11.20 -16.60 -8.05
C LEU A 130 -10.58 -15.68 -7.00
N THR A 131 -9.90 -16.22 -5.98
CA THR A 131 -9.10 -15.43 -5.04
C THR A 131 -8.02 -14.65 -5.78
N ALA A 132 -7.28 -15.33 -6.67
CA ALA A 132 -6.27 -14.68 -7.50
C ALA A 132 -6.89 -13.61 -8.43
N VAL A 133 -8.06 -13.88 -9.03
CA VAL A 133 -8.78 -12.89 -9.85
C VAL A 133 -9.14 -11.66 -9.05
N PHE A 134 -9.74 -11.79 -7.86
CA PHE A 134 -10.06 -10.65 -7.01
C PHE A 134 -8.81 -9.83 -6.64
N LEU A 135 -7.69 -10.48 -6.31
CA LEU A 135 -6.43 -9.79 -6.02
C LEU A 135 -5.84 -9.10 -7.25
N ALA A 136 -6.03 -9.68 -8.44
CA ALA A 136 -5.46 -9.17 -9.69
C ALA A 136 -6.22 -7.96 -10.24
N VAL A 137 -7.56 -8.02 -10.28
CA VAL A 137 -8.38 -7.06 -11.04
C VAL A 137 -9.26 -6.15 -10.18
N ASN A 138 -9.26 -6.28 -8.85
CA ASN A 138 -9.97 -5.33 -8.00
C ASN A 138 -9.46 -3.89 -8.27
N PRO A 139 -10.34 -2.94 -8.64
CA PRO A 139 -9.92 -1.59 -9.01
C PRO A 139 -9.13 -0.82 -7.94
N ALA A 140 -9.43 -0.98 -6.65
CA ALA A 140 -8.63 -0.35 -5.59
C ALA A 140 -7.20 -0.92 -5.54
N LEU A 141 -7.06 -2.26 -5.60
CA LEU A 141 -5.74 -2.90 -5.66
C LEU A 141 -4.98 -2.52 -6.91
N LEU A 142 -5.65 -2.45 -8.06
CA LEU A 142 -5.03 -2.06 -9.32
C LEU A 142 -4.53 -0.62 -9.27
N TYR A 143 -5.32 0.32 -8.76
CA TYR A 143 -4.93 1.73 -8.64
C TYR A 143 -3.76 1.95 -7.67
N PHE A 144 -3.87 1.45 -6.43
CA PHE A 144 -2.84 1.73 -5.42
C PHE A 144 -1.54 0.96 -5.64
N SER A 145 -1.55 -0.11 -6.43
CA SER A 145 -0.31 -0.78 -6.83
C SER A 145 0.40 -0.07 -7.98
N ARG A 146 -0.26 0.90 -8.64
CA ARG A 146 0.34 1.83 -9.61
C ARG A 146 0.73 3.16 -8.96
N PHE A 147 0.82 3.16 -7.64
CA PHE A 147 1.15 4.30 -6.80
C PHE A 147 2.30 3.87 -5.90
N MET A 148 3.31 4.71 -5.69
CA MET A 148 4.46 4.43 -4.83
C MET A 148 4.04 4.48 -3.34
N ARG A 149 3.19 3.54 -2.94
CA ARG A 149 2.52 3.52 -1.64
C ARG A 149 2.80 2.24 -0.89
N SER A 150 3.35 2.40 0.31
CA SER A 150 3.74 1.26 1.14
C SER A 150 2.58 0.37 1.58
N ASP A 151 1.33 0.85 1.59
CA ASP A 151 0.17 0.08 2.04
C ASP A 151 -0.09 -1.18 1.19
N VAL A 152 0.21 -1.12 -0.12
CA VAL A 152 0.17 -2.31 -1.00
C VAL A 152 1.28 -3.29 -0.65
N LEU A 153 2.49 -2.79 -0.37
CA LEU A 153 3.62 -3.63 0.03
C LEU A 153 3.32 -4.35 1.35
N VAL A 154 2.83 -3.63 2.36
CA VAL A 154 2.41 -4.19 3.65
C VAL A 154 1.36 -5.27 3.44
N ALA A 155 0.30 -4.96 2.70
CA ALA A 155 -0.79 -5.92 2.48
C ALA A 155 -0.30 -7.17 1.76
N ALA A 156 0.55 -7.01 0.73
CA ALA A 156 1.10 -8.13 -0.01
C ALA A 156 2.02 -9.00 0.85
N PHE A 157 2.94 -8.38 1.61
CA PHE A 157 3.87 -9.10 2.47
C PHE A 157 3.17 -9.79 3.63
N MET A 158 2.29 -9.09 4.34
CA MET A 158 1.57 -9.65 5.49
C MET A 158 0.58 -10.73 5.07
N PHE A 159 -0.15 -10.56 3.97
CA PHE A 159 -1.06 -11.60 3.49
C PHE A 159 -0.30 -12.85 3.00
N THR A 160 0.87 -12.66 2.40
CA THR A 160 1.76 -13.76 2.01
C THR A 160 2.37 -14.47 3.22
N ALA A 161 2.79 -13.72 4.25
CA ALA A 161 3.20 -14.28 5.53
C ALA A 161 2.07 -15.12 6.16
N PHE A 162 0.82 -14.63 6.14
CA PHE A 162 -0.33 -15.40 6.59
C PHE A 162 -0.51 -16.71 5.78
N GLY A 163 -0.38 -16.65 4.45
CA GLY A 163 -0.39 -17.84 3.61
C GLY A 163 0.70 -18.84 3.99
N PHE A 164 1.94 -18.38 4.24
CA PHE A 164 3.00 -19.26 4.72
C PHE A 164 2.77 -19.80 6.12
N LEU A 165 2.11 -19.04 7.00
CA LEU A 165 1.69 -19.51 8.32
C LEU A 165 0.67 -20.66 8.20
N VAL A 166 -0.29 -20.55 7.26
CA VAL A 166 -1.20 -21.64 6.93
C VAL A 166 -0.44 -22.86 6.40
N ARG A 167 0.49 -22.68 5.43
CA ARG A 167 1.33 -23.78 4.93
C ARG A 167 2.21 -24.43 6.01
N PHE A 168 2.72 -23.64 6.94
CA PHE A 168 3.47 -24.14 8.09
C PHE A 168 2.59 -25.01 8.98
N ARG A 169 1.37 -24.55 9.28
CA ARG A 169 0.38 -25.31 10.05
C ARG A 169 0.04 -26.65 9.38
N ASP A 170 -0.16 -26.65 8.07
CA ASP A 170 -0.58 -27.84 7.32
C ASP A 170 0.55 -28.86 7.18
N THR A 171 1.74 -28.40 6.78
CA THR A 171 2.84 -29.29 6.38
C THR A 171 3.85 -29.54 7.48
N ARG A 172 3.87 -28.70 8.54
CA ARG A 172 4.86 -28.67 9.61
C ARG A 172 6.31 -28.52 9.15
N LYS A 173 6.54 -28.01 7.92
CA LYS A 173 7.88 -27.79 7.36
C LYS A 173 8.45 -26.46 7.81
N ALA A 174 9.59 -26.47 8.51
CA ALA A 174 10.25 -25.29 9.07
C ALA A 174 10.56 -24.17 8.06
N ARG A 175 10.81 -24.51 6.78
CA ARG A 175 11.03 -23.51 5.72
C ARG A 175 9.91 -22.47 5.61
N TYR A 176 8.67 -22.85 5.91
CA TYR A 176 7.54 -21.92 5.89
C TYR A 176 7.56 -20.98 7.08
N LEU A 177 8.06 -21.41 8.25
CA LEU A 177 8.26 -20.53 9.39
C LEU A 177 9.30 -19.44 9.09
N TYR A 178 10.38 -19.79 8.38
CA TYR A 178 11.39 -18.81 7.93
C TYR A 178 10.82 -17.83 6.89
N ALA A 179 9.95 -18.32 6.00
CA ALA A 179 9.22 -17.46 5.08
C ALA A 179 8.28 -16.51 5.84
N VAL A 180 7.55 -16.98 6.87
CA VAL A 180 6.74 -16.10 7.74
C VAL A 180 7.62 -15.00 8.35
N ALA A 181 8.74 -15.36 8.97
CA ALA A 181 9.65 -14.38 9.58
C ALA A 181 10.15 -13.35 8.57
N THR A 182 10.54 -13.78 7.37
CA THR A 182 11.04 -12.91 6.30
C THR A 182 9.97 -11.94 5.81
N PHE A 183 8.78 -12.45 5.50
CA PHE A 183 7.69 -11.62 4.97
C PHE A 183 7.07 -10.70 6.03
N VAL A 184 7.07 -11.09 7.31
CA VAL A 184 6.69 -10.18 8.40
C VAL A 184 7.72 -9.05 8.53
N ALA A 185 9.02 -9.36 8.45
CA ALA A 185 10.07 -8.34 8.45
C ALA A 185 9.93 -7.38 7.25
N PHE A 186 9.63 -7.88 6.05
CA PHE A 186 9.32 -7.04 4.89
C PHE A 186 8.06 -6.19 5.10
N GLY A 187 7.02 -6.72 5.76
CA GLY A 187 5.82 -5.96 6.12
C GLY A 187 6.15 -4.75 6.99
N PHE A 188 6.89 -4.95 8.09
CA PHE A 188 7.34 -3.85 8.96
C PHE A 188 8.26 -2.89 8.21
N ALA A 189 9.21 -3.43 7.44
CA ALA A 189 10.10 -2.61 6.62
C ALA A 189 9.33 -1.82 5.55
N ALA A 190 8.14 -2.23 5.12
CA ALA A 190 7.33 -1.43 4.21
C ALA A 190 6.63 -0.28 4.92
N LYS A 191 6.01 -0.54 6.08
CA LYS A 191 5.33 0.48 6.91
C LYS A 191 5.05 -0.04 8.32
N GLU A 192 4.99 0.88 9.25
CA GLU A 192 4.73 0.69 10.67
C GLU A 192 3.36 0.03 10.92
N ASN A 193 2.38 0.32 10.07
CA ASN A 193 1.02 -0.23 10.16
C ASN A 193 0.95 -1.75 9.92
N ALA A 194 2.05 -2.43 9.57
CA ALA A 194 2.13 -3.89 9.55
C ALA A 194 1.76 -4.52 10.91
N ILE A 195 1.97 -3.80 12.03
CA ILE A 195 1.53 -4.27 13.36
C ILE A 195 0.03 -4.53 13.42
N VAL A 196 -0.79 -3.78 12.67
CA VAL A 196 -2.24 -3.93 12.63
C VAL A 196 -2.65 -5.29 12.06
N TYR A 197 -1.87 -5.87 11.14
CA TYR A 197 -2.09 -7.25 10.67
C TYR A 197 -1.89 -8.28 11.78
N ILE A 198 -0.85 -8.13 12.61
CA ILE A 198 -0.62 -9.02 13.74
C ILE A 198 -1.77 -8.92 14.74
N LEU A 199 -2.19 -7.70 15.08
CA LEU A 199 -3.31 -7.46 16.00
C LEU A 199 -4.63 -8.03 15.46
N THR A 200 -4.92 -7.84 14.18
CA THR A 200 -6.13 -8.41 13.54
C THR A 200 -6.08 -9.93 13.48
N TRP A 201 -4.93 -10.55 13.27
CA TRP A 201 -4.79 -12.02 13.33
C TRP A 201 -4.99 -12.57 14.75
N LEU A 202 -4.49 -11.88 15.77
CA LEU A 202 -4.73 -12.23 17.17
C LEU A 202 -6.22 -12.11 17.52
N GLY A 203 -6.86 -11.00 17.12
CA GLY A 203 -8.30 -10.79 17.31
C GLY A 203 -9.15 -11.83 16.57
N ALA A 204 -8.83 -12.10 15.31
CA ALA A 204 -9.51 -13.13 14.51
C ALA A 204 -9.31 -14.53 15.11
N SER A 205 -8.12 -14.84 15.64
CA SER A 205 -7.87 -16.08 16.39
C SER A 205 -8.76 -16.16 17.63
N GLY A 206 -8.87 -15.07 18.40
CA GLY A 206 -9.75 -14.97 19.57
C GLY A 206 -11.22 -15.22 19.23
N LEU A 207 -11.73 -14.56 18.18
CA LEU A 207 -13.11 -14.76 17.69
C LEU A 207 -13.34 -16.19 17.18
N LEU A 208 -12.37 -16.78 16.48
CA LEU A 208 -12.44 -18.16 16.02
C LEU A 208 -12.42 -19.15 17.19
N LEU A 209 -11.59 -18.92 18.21
CA LEU A 209 -11.57 -19.74 19.43
C LEU A 209 -12.87 -19.60 20.21
N ALA A 210 -13.38 -18.37 20.38
CA ALA A 210 -14.68 -18.12 20.98
C ALA A 210 -15.79 -18.88 20.23
N LYS A 211 -15.78 -18.88 18.89
CA LYS A 211 -16.67 -19.71 18.08
C LYS A 211 -16.50 -21.19 18.44
N LEU A 212 -15.28 -21.73 18.41
CA LEU A 212 -15.03 -23.15 18.67
C LEU A 212 -15.46 -23.61 20.08
N PHE A 213 -15.38 -22.73 21.08
CA PHE A 213 -15.69 -23.06 22.46
C PHE A 213 -17.14 -22.74 22.88
N VAL A 214 -17.68 -21.63 22.38
CA VAL A 214 -19.00 -21.11 22.78
C VAL A 214 -20.09 -21.50 21.78
N LEU A 215 -19.80 -21.51 20.47
CA LEU A 215 -20.79 -21.75 19.43
C LEU A 215 -20.79 -23.22 19.02
N PRO A 216 -21.91 -23.95 19.18
CA PRO A 216 -22.00 -25.32 18.65
C PRO A 216 -21.85 -25.29 17.13
N ASN A 217 -20.88 -26.04 16.61
CA ASN A 217 -20.81 -26.32 15.17
C ASN A 217 -22.08 -27.10 14.80
N GLY A 218 -23.02 -26.49 14.07
CA GLY A 218 -24.21 -27.20 13.59
C GLY A 218 -25.52 -26.43 13.48
N TYR A 219 -25.61 -25.17 13.91
CA TYR A 219 -26.81 -24.38 13.63
C TYR A 219 -26.84 -23.92 12.18
N ARG A 220 -27.86 -24.38 11.45
CA ARG A 220 -28.15 -24.03 10.06
C ARG A 220 -28.91 -22.70 9.91
N ASP A 221 -29.34 -22.07 11.01
CA ASP A 221 -29.99 -20.75 11.00
C ASP A 221 -29.61 -19.88 12.21
N ALA A 222 -29.79 -18.56 12.07
CA ALA A 222 -29.49 -17.56 13.11
C ALA A 222 -30.57 -17.50 14.22
N LEU A 223 -31.77 -18.04 13.96
CA LEU A 223 -32.90 -18.04 14.91
C LEU A 223 -32.76 -19.14 15.98
N GLY A 224 -32.19 -20.30 15.64
CA GLY A 224 -31.82 -21.35 16.59
C GLY A 224 -30.65 -20.94 17.49
N PHE A 225 -29.73 -20.12 16.97
CA PHE A 225 -28.62 -19.52 17.73
C PHE A 225 -29.12 -18.59 18.85
N LEU A 226 -30.09 -17.71 18.56
CA LEU A 226 -30.66 -16.78 19.56
C LEU A 226 -31.46 -17.48 20.68
N ARG A 227 -31.95 -18.70 20.43
CA ARG A 227 -32.81 -19.44 21.38
C ARG A 227 -32.06 -20.42 22.27
N THR A 228 -30.80 -20.73 21.99
CA THR A 228 -30.04 -21.74 22.73
C THR A 228 -28.64 -21.26 23.09
N VAL A 229 -28.54 -20.50 24.17
CA VAL A 229 -27.25 -20.20 24.81
C VAL A 229 -26.80 -21.46 25.56
N PRO A 230 -25.63 -22.05 25.24
CA PRO A 230 -25.14 -23.21 25.99
C PRO A 230 -24.89 -22.84 27.45
N SER A 231 -25.25 -23.72 28.38
CA SER A 231 -24.95 -23.50 29.81
C SER A 231 -23.44 -23.43 30.05
N ALA A 232 -23.01 -22.72 31.09
CA ALA A 232 -21.60 -22.62 31.46
C ALA A 232 -20.92 -24.00 31.62
N GLY A 233 -21.66 -25.00 32.12
CA GLY A 233 -21.18 -26.39 32.20
C GLY A 233 -21.00 -27.07 30.83
N ALA A 234 -21.86 -26.78 29.86
CA ALA A 234 -21.71 -27.29 28.49
C ALA A 234 -20.48 -26.67 27.80
N VAL A 235 -20.24 -25.37 28.00
CA VAL A 235 -19.01 -24.69 27.54
C VAL A 235 -17.78 -25.30 28.21
N TRP A 236 -17.79 -25.47 29.54
CA TRP A 236 -16.69 -26.08 30.29
C TRP A 236 -16.37 -27.51 29.84
N SER A 237 -17.40 -28.33 29.58
CA SER A 237 -17.23 -29.69 29.06
C SER A 237 -16.60 -29.73 27.66
N ARG A 238 -16.94 -28.77 26.79
CA ARG A 238 -16.33 -28.64 25.46
C ARG A 238 -14.90 -28.17 25.54
N VAL A 239 -14.60 -27.19 26.39
CA VAL A 239 -13.25 -26.69 26.64
C VAL A 239 -12.37 -27.83 27.15
N THR A 240 -12.79 -28.53 28.21
CA THR A 240 -12.02 -29.63 28.79
C THR A 240 -11.88 -30.83 27.84
N GLY A 241 -12.92 -31.17 27.09
CA GLY A 241 -12.90 -32.22 26.07
C GLY A 241 -11.96 -31.89 24.90
N ARG A 242 -11.99 -30.65 24.40
CA ARG A 242 -11.11 -30.19 23.33
C ARG A 242 -9.67 -30.06 23.80
N VAL A 243 -9.41 -29.52 24.99
CA VAL A 243 -8.07 -29.51 25.59
C VAL A 243 -7.53 -30.93 25.73
N ARG A 244 -8.34 -31.89 26.16
CA ARG A 244 -7.95 -33.32 26.18
C ARG A 244 -7.64 -33.86 24.77
N GLY A 245 -8.46 -33.51 23.79
CA GLY A 245 -8.25 -33.88 22.39
C GLY A 245 -6.99 -33.27 21.78
N ASP A 246 -6.74 -31.98 22.00
CA ASP A 246 -5.55 -31.26 21.56
C ASP A 246 -4.31 -31.80 22.27
N VAL A 247 -4.39 -32.12 23.56
CA VAL A 247 -3.32 -32.81 24.31
C VAL A 247 -3.09 -34.22 23.76
N ALA A 248 -4.13 -34.97 23.40
CA ALA A 248 -4.00 -36.29 22.80
C ALA A 248 -3.42 -36.22 21.38
N MET A 249 -3.80 -35.20 20.59
CA MET A 249 -3.24 -34.91 19.28
C MET A 249 -1.78 -34.48 19.38
N LEU A 250 -1.44 -33.59 20.32
CA LEU A 250 -0.06 -33.22 20.63
C LEU A 250 0.73 -34.44 21.04
N LYS A 251 0.20 -35.29 21.91
CA LYS A 251 0.82 -36.58 22.27
C LYS A 251 0.99 -37.50 21.06
N GLY A 252 0.04 -37.54 20.13
CA GLY A 252 0.11 -38.33 18.90
C GLY A 252 1.11 -37.77 17.87
N VAL A 253 1.17 -36.45 17.71
CA VAL A 253 2.15 -35.74 16.86
C VAL A 253 3.55 -35.92 17.45
N VAL A 254 3.71 -35.70 18.76
CA VAL A 254 4.94 -35.97 19.50
C VAL A 254 5.30 -37.46 19.41
N GLY A 255 4.32 -38.37 19.49
CA GLY A 255 4.52 -39.81 19.32
C GLY A 255 5.03 -40.20 17.93
N SER A 256 4.34 -39.77 16.87
CA SER A 256 4.74 -40.10 15.49
C SER A 256 6.06 -39.44 15.06
N PHE A 257 6.44 -38.35 15.73
CA PHE A 257 7.72 -37.66 15.53
C PHE A 257 8.84 -38.24 16.42
N ARG A 258 8.50 -38.74 17.61
CA ARG A 258 9.38 -39.54 18.49
C ARG A 258 9.76 -40.88 17.85
N ASP A 259 8.91 -41.46 17.03
CA ASP A 259 9.28 -42.66 16.25
C ASP A 259 10.41 -42.40 15.22
N ARG A 260 10.79 -41.12 15.00
CA ARG A 260 11.93 -40.71 14.16
C ARG A 260 13.11 -40.12 14.95
N HIS A 261 13.00 -39.94 16.27
CA HIS A 261 14.02 -39.33 17.12
C HIS A 261 14.01 -39.89 18.55
N ASP A 262 15.20 -40.25 19.07
CA ASP A 262 15.37 -41.06 20.28
C ASP A 262 14.80 -40.49 21.60
N SER A 263 14.44 -39.20 21.68
CA SER A 263 13.82 -38.61 22.89
C SER A 263 12.89 -37.41 22.64
N ALA A 264 11.92 -37.19 23.54
CA ALA A 264 11.03 -36.03 23.51
C ALA A 264 11.77 -34.69 23.69
N GLY A 265 12.92 -34.70 24.37
CA GLY A 265 13.77 -33.52 24.53
C GLY A 265 14.38 -33.06 23.19
N THR A 266 14.77 -34.00 22.33
CA THR A 266 15.31 -33.71 21.00
C THR A 266 14.26 -33.06 20.09
N VAL A 267 13.00 -33.47 20.21
CA VAL A 267 11.88 -32.89 19.46
C VAL A 267 11.59 -31.46 19.90
N LEU A 268 11.50 -31.21 21.21
CA LEU A 268 11.32 -29.86 21.75
C LEU A 268 12.50 -28.95 21.39
N ALA A 269 13.72 -29.45 21.49
CA ALA A 269 14.92 -28.72 21.09
C ALA A 269 14.91 -28.37 19.59
N ALA A 270 14.43 -29.27 18.72
CA ALA A 270 14.31 -29.00 17.28
C ALA A 270 13.27 -27.90 16.98
N TYR A 271 12.08 -27.96 17.59
CA TYR A 271 11.06 -26.92 17.42
C TYR A 271 11.52 -25.57 17.98
N ALA A 272 12.11 -25.56 19.19
CA ALA A 272 12.68 -24.35 19.78
C ALA A 272 13.80 -23.79 18.89
N GLY A 273 14.68 -24.63 18.35
CA GLY A 273 15.73 -24.24 17.43
C GLY A 273 15.18 -23.60 16.15
N HIS A 274 14.11 -24.14 15.57
CA HIS A 274 13.46 -23.53 14.40
C HIS A 274 12.82 -22.18 14.73
N VAL A 275 12.20 -22.02 15.91
CA VAL A 275 11.66 -20.73 16.35
C VAL A 275 12.78 -19.71 16.56
N VAL A 276 13.87 -20.10 17.23
CA VAL A 276 15.06 -19.25 17.41
C VAL A 276 15.62 -18.85 16.04
N LEU A 277 15.78 -19.77 15.10
CA LEU A 277 16.27 -19.44 13.77
C LEU A 277 15.31 -18.53 13.00
N ALA A 278 14.00 -18.68 13.17
CA ALA A 278 13.03 -17.76 12.59
C ALA A 278 13.13 -16.34 13.19
N VAL A 279 13.34 -16.23 14.51
CA VAL A 279 13.61 -14.94 15.17
C VAL A 279 14.92 -14.33 14.66
N VAL A 280 15.97 -15.14 14.48
CA VAL A 280 17.24 -14.69 13.89
C VAL A 280 17.05 -14.21 12.45
N VAL A 281 16.27 -14.92 11.63
CA VAL A 281 15.93 -14.48 10.27
C VAL A 281 15.19 -13.15 10.28
N PHE A 282 14.16 -13.01 11.12
CA PHE A 282 13.44 -11.75 11.29
C PHE A 282 14.38 -10.63 11.72
N ALA A 283 15.19 -10.85 12.76
CA ALA A 283 16.13 -9.86 13.29
C ALA A 283 17.17 -9.45 12.25
N PHE A 284 17.71 -10.38 11.47
CA PHE A 284 18.69 -10.10 10.43
C PHE A 284 18.08 -9.28 9.27
N VAL A 285 16.89 -9.65 8.80
CA VAL A 285 16.19 -8.90 7.75
C VAL A 285 15.82 -7.50 8.25
N SER A 286 15.31 -7.38 9.47
CA SER A 286 15.02 -6.08 10.08
C SER A 286 16.28 -5.24 10.26
N LEU A 287 17.37 -5.81 10.78
CA LEU A 287 18.64 -5.11 10.93
C LEU A 287 19.15 -4.59 9.59
N PHE A 288 19.03 -5.38 8.53
CA PHE A 288 19.42 -4.94 7.18
C PHE A 288 18.70 -3.66 6.75
N PHE A 289 17.37 -3.61 6.89
CA PHE A 289 16.58 -2.46 6.43
C PHE A 289 16.66 -1.24 7.35
N TYR A 290 16.69 -1.45 8.67
CA TYR A 290 16.58 -0.36 9.64
C TYR A 290 17.94 0.21 10.06
N ALA A 291 19.02 -0.55 9.96
CA ALA A 291 20.33 -0.06 10.35
C ALA A 291 20.76 1.16 9.51
N PRO A 292 21.40 2.16 10.13
CA PRO A 292 21.86 3.34 9.41
C PRO A 292 22.88 2.97 8.32
N ARG A 293 22.96 3.81 7.29
CA ARG A 293 24.02 3.79 6.25
C ARG A 293 24.79 5.11 6.29
N GLY A 294 26.06 5.06 5.88
CA GLY A 294 26.92 6.24 5.84
C GLY A 294 27.00 6.92 7.21
N ALA A 295 26.73 8.22 7.24
CA ALA A 295 26.72 9.02 8.46
C ALA A 295 25.38 9.01 9.23
N GLY A 296 24.49 8.08 8.91
CA GLY A 296 23.21 7.95 9.61
C GLY A 296 22.40 9.24 9.56
N VAL A 297 21.97 9.72 10.72
CA VAL A 297 21.20 10.97 10.87
C VAL A 297 22.04 12.19 10.47
N ALA A 298 23.29 12.26 10.92
CA ALA A 298 24.19 13.39 10.62
C ALA A 298 24.49 13.53 9.11
N GLY A 299 24.32 12.46 8.32
CA GLY A 299 24.47 12.49 6.86
C GLY A 299 23.24 13.00 6.11
N ILE A 300 22.09 13.06 6.76
CA ILE A 300 20.81 13.54 6.18
C ILE A 300 20.33 14.86 6.81
N GLU A 301 21.06 15.38 7.80
CA GLU A 301 20.91 16.73 8.36
C GLU A 301 21.74 17.76 7.58
N HIS A 302 21.32 19.02 7.59
CA HIS A 302 22.04 20.08 6.89
C HIS A 302 22.91 20.91 7.87
N PRO A 303 24.21 21.14 7.59
CA PRO A 303 24.96 20.61 6.46
C PRO A 303 25.29 19.10 6.63
N PRO A 304 25.29 18.30 5.54
CA PRO A 304 25.47 16.86 5.64
C PRO A 304 26.90 16.48 6.04
N THR A 305 27.01 15.60 7.02
CA THR A 305 28.26 14.90 7.33
C THR A 305 28.58 13.91 6.20
N PRO A 306 29.82 13.88 5.67
CA PRO A 306 30.20 12.91 4.65
C PRO A 306 29.96 11.48 5.12
N ALA A 307 29.48 10.60 4.25
CA ALA A 307 29.19 9.21 4.61
C ALA A 307 30.39 8.43 5.20
N THR A 308 31.62 8.85 4.88
CA THR A 308 32.86 8.27 5.41
C THR A 308 33.21 8.72 6.83
N ALA A 309 32.63 9.83 7.30
CA ALA A 309 32.88 10.40 8.64
C ALA A 309 31.83 9.97 9.67
N GLY A 310 30.92 9.07 9.28
CA GLY A 310 29.82 8.59 10.10
C GLY A 310 30.19 7.68 11.26
N ASP A 311 29.30 7.63 12.25
CA ASP A 311 29.30 6.65 13.34
C ASP A 311 29.06 5.20 12.84
N VAL A 312 28.95 4.25 13.78
CA VAL A 312 28.70 2.84 13.47
C VAL A 312 27.43 2.67 12.64
N ASN A 313 27.62 2.11 11.43
CA ASN A 313 26.58 1.83 10.46
C ASN A 313 26.55 0.35 10.07
N PHE A 314 25.59 -0.02 9.22
CA PHE A 314 25.41 -1.41 8.80
C PHE A 314 26.69 -2.04 8.25
N TRP A 315 27.37 -1.36 7.31
CA TRP A 315 28.55 -1.91 6.66
C TRP A 315 29.71 -2.07 7.65
N SER A 316 29.99 -1.04 8.47
CA SER A 316 31.05 -1.15 9.48
C SER A 316 30.77 -2.25 10.50
N GLY A 317 29.52 -2.38 10.96
CA GLY A 317 29.14 -3.39 11.95
C GLY A 317 29.13 -4.82 11.44
N VAL A 318 28.81 -5.06 10.16
CA VAL A 318 28.90 -6.43 9.57
C VAL A 318 30.31 -6.81 9.14
N THR A 319 31.15 -5.84 8.75
CA THR A 319 32.55 -6.13 8.39
C THR A 319 33.49 -6.19 9.60
N ASN A 320 33.12 -5.56 10.71
CA ASN A 320 33.88 -5.59 11.95
C ASN A 320 33.03 -6.12 13.12
N PRO A 321 33.20 -7.40 13.52
CA PRO A 321 32.43 -8.01 14.59
C PRO A 321 32.49 -7.29 15.94
N THR A 322 33.53 -6.50 16.21
CA THR A 322 33.63 -5.73 17.46
C THR A 322 32.63 -4.57 17.52
N LEU A 323 32.17 -4.08 16.36
CA LEU A 323 31.19 -3.00 16.24
C LEU A 323 29.75 -3.53 16.11
N PHE A 324 29.56 -4.84 15.99
CA PHE A 324 28.22 -5.44 15.83
C PHE A 324 27.27 -5.13 16.99
N PRO A 325 27.69 -5.18 18.29
CA PRO A 325 26.80 -4.80 19.39
C PRO A 325 26.33 -3.34 19.31
N GLU A 326 27.24 -2.44 18.95
CA GLU A 326 26.95 -1.02 18.78
C GLU A 326 26.02 -0.76 17.58
N LEU A 327 26.21 -1.47 16.46
CA LEU A 327 25.30 -1.45 15.32
C LEU A 327 23.87 -1.84 15.75
N VAL A 328 23.72 -2.91 16.52
CA VAL A 328 22.40 -3.34 17.02
C VAL A 328 21.80 -2.28 17.93
N GLN A 329 22.60 -1.69 18.83
CA GLN A 329 22.14 -0.66 19.75
C GLN A 329 21.65 0.59 19.02
N VAL A 330 22.48 1.19 18.15
CA VAL A 330 22.12 2.41 17.39
C VAL A 330 20.89 2.17 16.52
N THR A 331 20.78 0.99 15.90
CA THR A 331 19.60 0.61 15.12
C THR A 331 18.36 0.51 16.01
N TRP A 332 18.47 -0.16 17.15
CA TRP A 332 17.36 -0.37 18.08
C TRP A 332 16.85 0.95 18.65
N GLU A 333 17.74 1.82 19.13
CA GLU A 333 17.39 3.14 19.65
C GLU A 333 16.64 3.97 18.61
N ARG A 334 17.14 3.99 17.37
CA ARG A 334 16.47 4.71 16.28
C ARG A 334 15.10 4.14 15.93
N VAL A 335 14.96 2.81 15.90
CA VAL A 335 13.68 2.16 15.63
C VAL A 335 12.68 2.45 16.73
N VAL A 336 13.07 2.32 18.00
CA VAL A 336 12.19 2.59 19.14
C VAL A 336 11.73 4.04 19.13
N ASP A 337 12.65 4.99 18.95
CA ASP A 337 12.36 6.42 18.85
C ASP A 337 11.29 6.71 17.77
N GLN A 338 11.55 6.28 16.54
CA GLN A 338 10.68 6.56 15.39
C GLN A 338 9.34 5.82 15.43
N PHE A 339 9.30 4.58 15.93
CA PHE A 339 8.01 3.92 16.17
C PHE A 339 7.22 4.60 17.29
N SER A 340 7.89 5.12 18.32
CA SER A 340 7.22 5.84 19.41
C SER A 340 6.56 7.12 18.89
N GLU A 341 7.26 7.88 18.04
CA GLU A 341 6.69 9.05 17.35
C GLU A 341 5.50 8.67 16.46
N TRP A 342 5.59 7.56 15.70
CA TRP A 342 4.46 7.08 14.88
C TRP A 342 3.23 6.70 15.72
N PHE A 343 3.42 6.18 16.94
CA PHE A 343 2.32 5.88 17.86
C PHE A 343 1.75 7.13 18.55
N SER A 344 2.46 8.27 18.56
CA SER A 344 2.06 9.48 19.31
C SER A 344 0.67 10.00 18.90
N PRO A 345 0.32 10.16 17.61
CA PRO A 345 -1.00 10.67 17.23
C PRO A 345 -2.15 9.78 17.69
N ALA A 346 -1.98 8.45 17.65
CA ALA A 346 -2.99 7.51 18.14
C ALA A 346 -3.09 7.56 19.68
N SER A 347 -1.97 7.81 20.36
CA SER A 347 -1.88 8.05 21.79
C SER A 347 -2.60 9.36 22.17
N GLU A 348 -2.31 10.45 21.48
CA GLU A 348 -2.90 11.78 21.70
C GLU A 348 -4.41 11.76 21.48
N LYS A 349 -4.90 11.09 20.42
CA LYS A 349 -6.33 10.85 20.19
C LYS A 349 -6.99 10.02 21.30
N ALA A 350 -6.22 9.18 22.01
CA ALA A 350 -6.71 8.39 23.14
C ALA A 350 -6.59 9.10 24.49
N THR A 351 -5.79 10.16 24.58
CA THR A 351 -5.44 10.88 25.83
C THR A 351 -5.86 12.35 25.86
N THR A 352 -6.73 12.83 24.95
CA THR A 352 -7.40 14.14 25.09
C THR A 352 -8.31 14.13 26.31
N THR A 353 -7.70 14.30 27.48
CA THR A 353 -8.30 14.40 28.83
C THR A 353 -8.23 15.83 29.39
N GLU A 354 -7.79 16.82 28.60
CA GLU A 354 -7.76 18.23 29.02
C GLU A 354 -9.02 19.03 28.64
N THR A 355 -9.77 18.58 27.63
CA THR A 355 -11.15 19.03 27.37
C THR A 355 -12.11 17.95 27.84
N GLY A 356 -13.30 18.33 28.33
CA GLY A 356 -14.25 17.38 28.91
C GLY A 356 -14.54 16.18 27.99
N LEU A 357 -14.87 15.02 28.56
CA LEU A 357 -15.09 13.74 27.85
C LEU A 357 -16.00 13.88 26.60
N ILE A 358 -16.99 14.77 26.63
CA ILE A 358 -17.96 14.98 25.54
C ILE A 358 -17.33 15.75 24.36
N GLU A 359 -16.60 16.85 24.59
CA GLU A 359 -15.92 17.61 23.53
C GLU A 359 -14.79 16.79 22.89
N SER A 360 -14.10 15.98 23.71
CA SER A 360 -13.09 15.02 23.25
C SER A 360 -13.72 13.92 22.36
N LEU A 361 -14.91 13.45 22.72
CA LEU A 361 -15.67 12.49 21.90
C LEU A 361 -16.25 13.12 20.63
N GLU A 362 -16.71 14.38 20.67
CA GLU A 362 -17.21 15.10 19.50
C GLU A 362 -16.09 15.39 18.50
N GLY A 363 -14.95 15.91 18.94
CA GLY A 363 -13.78 16.14 18.09
C GLY A 363 -13.17 14.85 17.52
N PHE A 364 -13.14 13.77 18.32
CA PHE A 364 -12.79 12.43 17.83
C PHE A 364 -13.79 11.94 16.78
N TYR A 365 -15.10 12.08 17.02
CA TYR A 365 -16.14 11.64 16.10
C TYR A 365 -16.10 12.42 14.78
N GLU A 366 -15.93 13.74 14.82
CA GLU A 366 -15.88 14.61 13.64
C GLU A 366 -14.61 14.36 12.79
N SER A 367 -13.45 14.16 13.43
CA SER A 367 -12.21 13.73 12.74
C SER A 367 -12.36 12.36 12.09
N VAL A 368 -13.00 11.42 12.78
CA VAL A 368 -13.11 10.04 12.34
C VAL A 368 -14.21 9.85 11.28
N ASP A 369 -15.28 10.66 11.30
CA ASP A 369 -16.37 10.60 10.32
C ASP A 369 -15.87 10.90 8.89
N GLY A 370 -15.02 11.92 8.74
CA GLY A 370 -14.37 12.23 7.46
C GLY A 370 -13.46 11.10 6.96
N HIS A 371 -12.79 10.38 7.87
CA HIS A 371 -11.94 9.23 7.50
C HIS A 371 -12.77 8.04 7.02
N TYR A 372 -13.87 7.76 7.70
CA TYR A 372 -14.83 6.73 7.29
C TYR A 372 -15.44 7.06 5.94
N GLU A 373 -15.85 8.30 5.71
CA GLU A 373 -16.43 8.73 4.44
C GLU A 373 -15.49 8.43 3.26
N VAL A 374 -14.21 8.82 3.38
CA VAL A 374 -13.20 8.55 2.35
C VAL A 374 -13.03 7.05 2.10
N LEU A 375 -12.86 6.24 3.15
CA LEU A 375 -12.69 4.79 3.03
C LEU A 375 -13.93 4.12 2.42
N LEU A 376 -15.13 4.45 2.92
CA LEU A 376 -16.38 3.84 2.46
C LEU A 376 -16.69 4.22 1.02
N LYS A 377 -16.43 5.48 0.61
CA LYS A 377 -16.52 5.87 -0.81
C LYS A 377 -15.53 5.11 -1.67
N ALA A 378 -14.26 5.00 -1.25
CA ALA A 378 -13.27 4.21 -1.97
C ALA A 378 -13.75 2.76 -2.14
N LEU A 379 -14.17 2.11 -1.06
CA LEU A 379 -14.69 0.74 -1.07
C LEU A 379 -15.96 0.56 -1.92
N ALA A 380 -16.95 1.44 -1.79
CA ALA A 380 -18.22 1.33 -2.49
C ALA A 380 -18.05 1.50 -4.02
N PHE A 381 -17.24 2.46 -4.46
CA PHE A 381 -17.10 2.73 -5.89
C PHE A 381 -16.12 1.78 -6.59
N THR A 382 -15.24 1.11 -5.84
CA THR A 382 -14.14 0.33 -6.44
C THR A 382 -14.18 -1.14 -6.12
N SER A 383 -14.83 -1.53 -5.03
CA SER A 383 -14.73 -2.88 -4.47
C SER A 383 -16.08 -3.49 -4.09
N MET A 384 -17.21 -2.87 -4.49
CA MET A 384 -18.54 -3.35 -4.13
C MET A 384 -18.78 -4.84 -4.47
N PRO A 385 -18.43 -5.36 -5.66
CA PRO A 385 -18.59 -6.79 -5.93
C PRO A 385 -17.84 -7.67 -4.94
N LEU A 386 -16.60 -7.32 -4.61
CA LEU A 386 -15.79 -8.07 -3.65
C LEU A 386 -16.44 -8.05 -2.27
N LEU A 387 -16.92 -6.89 -1.80
CA LEU A 387 -17.60 -6.76 -0.51
C LEU A 387 -18.91 -7.57 -0.46
N ALA A 388 -19.73 -7.46 -1.49
CA ALA A 388 -21.00 -8.17 -1.58
C ALA A 388 -20.78 -9.69 -1.58
N PHE A 389 -19.85 -10.18 -2.40
CA PHE A 389 -19.53 -11.61 -2.41
C PHE A 389 -18.81 -12.07 -1.14
N SER A 390 -18.06 -11.19 -0.47
CA SER A 390 -17.43 -11.51 0.82
C SER A 390 -18.48 -11.77 1.90
N VAL A 391 -19.47 -10.88 2.02
CA VAL A 391 -20.60 -11.08 2.94
C VAL A 391 -21.38 -12.36 2.59
N PHE A 392 -21.65 -12.57 1.30
CA PHE A 392 -22.36 -13.76 0.82
C PHE A 392 -21.58 -15.06 1.08
N GLY A 393 -20.29 -15.10 0.75
CA GLY A 393 -19.43 -16.26 0.97
C GLY A 393 -19.23 -16.58 2.44
N TYR A 394 -19.07 -15.56 3.28
CA TYR A 394 -19.08 -15.73 4.73
C TYR A 394 -20.43 -16.31 5.21
N ALA A 395 -21.56 -15.78 4.73
CA ALA A 395 -22.87 -16.31 5.08
C ALA A 395 -23.05 -17.78 4.65
N LEU A 396 -22.59 -18.17 3.45
CA LEU A 396 -22.64 -19.55 2.98
C LEU A 396 -21.80 -20.51 3.84
N ASP A 397 -20.58 -20.10 4.23
CA ASP A 397 -19.78 -20.85 5.22
C ASP A 397 -20.52 -20.98 6.56
N ARG A 398 -21.21 -19.91 6.98
CA ARG A 398 -21.95 -19.92 8.25
C ARG A 398 -23.19 -20.79 8.25
N LEU A 399 -23.92 -20.85 7.14
CA LEU A 399 -25.11 -21.68 6.98
C LEU A 399 -24.79 -23.17 6.76
N GLY A 400 -23.50 -23.53 6.62
CA GLY A 400 -23.07 -24.89 6.32
C GLY A 400 -23.46 -25.34 4.90
N ALA A 401 -23.71 -24.38 4.01
CA ALA A 401 -23.96 -24.63 2.59
C ALA A 401 -22.68 -25.06 1.86
N VAL A 402 -21.52 -24.77 2.46
CA VAL A 402 -20.20 -25.30 2.08
C VAL A 402 -19.60 -26.06 3.27
N GLU A 403 -18.59 -26.89 3.02
CA GLU A 403 -17.81 -27.54 4.09
C GLU A 403 -17.27 -26.46 5.04
N ALA A 404 -17.55 -26.58 6.34
CA ALA A 404 -17.15 -25.58 7.32
C ALA A 404 -15.62 -25.48 7.40
N ARG A 405 -15.07 -24.32 7.03
CA ARG A 405 -13.63 -24.07 7.03
C ARG A 405 -13.26 -23.04 8.07
N HIS A 406 -12.09 -23.16 8.68
CA HIS A 406 -11.62 -22.16 9.64
C HIS A 406 -11.00 -20.94 8.96
N LEU A 407 -10.52 -21.09 7.72
CA LEU A 407 -9.87 -20.04 6.95
C LEU A 407 -10.83 -18.88 6.63
N VAL A 408 -12.01 -19.18 6.08
CA VAL A 408 -13.02 -18.20 5.64
C VAL A 408 -13.46 -17.25 6.78
N PRO A 409 -13.94 -17.74 7.94
CA PRO A 409 -14.32 -16.86 9.04
C PRO A 409 -13.12 -16.09 9.59
N PHE A 410 -11.93 -16.69 9.66
CA PHE A 410 -10.73 -16.02 10.18
C PHE A 410 -10.39 -14.76 9.37
N VAL A 411 -10.28 -14.88 8.05
CA VAL A 411 -9.93 -13.75 7.19
C VAL A 411 -11.09 -12.76 7.03
N ALA A 412 -12.34 -13.24 7.11
CA ALA A 412 -13.52 -12.39 7.16
C ALA A 412 -13.52 -11.49 8.41
N TYR A 413 -13.19 -12.04 9.59
CA TYR A 413 -13.09 -11.24 10.82
C TYR A 413 -12.04 -10.14 10.70
N GLY A 414 -10.84 -10.49 10.20
CA GLY A 414 -9.80 -9.49 9.95
C GLY A 414 -10.27 -8.38 9.01
N GLY A 415 -10.77 -8.75 7.82
CA GLY A 415 -11.18 -7.79 6.80
C GLY A 415 -12.38 -6.92 7.20
N PHE A 416 -13.39 -7.46 7.89
CA PHE A 416 -14.53 -6.67 8.36
C PHE A 416 -14.13 -5.72 9.50
N VAL A 417 -13.29 -6.17 10.44
CA VAL A 417 -12.78 -5.30 11.50
C VAL A 417 -11.91 -4.20 10.91
N SER A 418 -11.15 -4.45 9.84
CA SER A 418 -10.35 -3.43 9.16
C SER A 418 -11.18 -2.26 8.60
N ILE A 419 -12.46 -2.47 8.25
CA ILE A 419 -13.35 -1.37 7.84
C ILE A 419 -13.54 -0.36 8.98
N LEU A 420 -13.54 -0.85 10.23
CA LEU A 420 -13.72 -0.05 11.44
C LEU A 420 -12.39 0.44 12.03
N GLY A 421 -11.39 -0.44 12.10
CA GLY A 421 -10.15 -0.16 12.83
C GLY A 421 -9.21 0.84 12.15
N TYR A 422 -9.07 0.78 10.83
CA TYR A 422 -8.11 1.65 10.12
C TYR A 422 -8.47 3.14 10.16
N PRO A 423 -9.74 3.56 9.94
CA PRO A 423 -10.13 4.97 10.06
C PRO A 423 -9.91 5.58 11.46
N ILE A 424 -9.98 4.75 12.51
CA ILE A 424 -9.74 5.17 13.89
C ILE A 424 -8.24 5.44 14.14
N GLY A 425 -7.37 4.57 13.61
CA GLY A 425 -5.93 4.62 13.87
C GLY A 425 -5.13 5.54 12.96
N THR A 426 -5.75 6.12 11.92
CA THR A 426 -5.08 7.00 10.96
C THR A 426 -5.21 8.47 11.36
N ASP A 427 -4.20 9.26 11.06
CA ASP A 427 -4.17 10.72 11.20
C ASP A 427 -4.91 11.42 10.05
N ILE A 428 -4.96 10.78 8.87
CA ILE A 428 -5.65 11.31 7.68
C ILE A 428 -6.67 10.34 7.07
N GLY A 429 -7.72 10.90 6.45
CA GLY A 429 -8.67 10.16 5.62
C GLY A 429 -8.00 9.72 4.31
N ALA A 430 -7.72 8.42 4.20
CA ALA A 430 -6.90 7.87 3.13
C ALA A 430 -7.61 6.75 2.35
N PRO A 431 -7.80 6.88 1.02
CA PRO A 431 -8.52 5.87 0.25
C PRO A 431 -7.73 4.56 0.09
N TRP A 432 -6.39 4.59 0.23
CA TRP A 432 -5.55 3.39 0.19
C TRP A 432 -5.75 2.43 1.36
N LEU A 433 -6.39 2.86 2.45
CA LEU A 433 -6.79 1.98 3.54
C LEU A 433 -7.73 0.86 3.05
N ALA A 434 -8.42 1.06 1.93
CA ALA A 434 -9.22 0.03 1.26
C ALA A 434 -8.40 -1.23 0.95
N VAL A 435 -7.10 -1.12 0.66
CA VAL A 435 -6.20 -2.25 0.38
C VAL A 435 -6.22 -3.26 1.53
N HIS A 436 -6.16 -2.77 2.78
CA HIS A 436 -6.12 -3.62 3.96
C HIS A 436 -7.44 -4.36 4.25
N VAL A 437 -8.55 -3.86 3.70
CA VAL A 437 -9.86 -4.50 3.76
C VAL A 437 -10.01 -5.53 2.64
N VAL A 438 -9.72 -5.14 1.40
CA VAL A 438 -10.05 -5.98 0.23
C VAL A 438 -9.16 -7.21 0.09
N VAL A 439 -7.89 -7.13 0.50
CA VAL A 439 -6.97 -8.28 0.44
C VAL A 439 -7.47 -9.47 1.27
N PRO A 440 -7.73 -9.35 2.58
CA PRO A 440 -8.27 -10.47 3.36
C PRO A 440 -9.69 -10.88 2.91
N LEU A 441 -10.54 -9.93 2.50
CA LEU A 441 -11.90 -10.23 2.03
C LEU A 441 -11.95 -10.88 0.63
N SER A 442 -10.84 -10.95 -0.09
CA SER A 442 -10.76 -11.63 -1.39
C SER A 442 -11.11 -13.13 -1.31
N ILE A 443 -10.74 -13.81 -0.21
CA ILE A 443 -11.03 -15.23 0.01
C ILE A 443 -12.54 -15.49 0.20
N PRO A 444 -13.25 -14.87 1.16
CA PRO A 444 -14.69 -15.06 1.30
C PRO A 444 -15.44 -14.59 0.04
N ALA A 445 -14.95 -13.55 -0.65
CA ALA A 445 -15.52 -13.14 -1.93
C ALA A 445 -15.39 -14.23 -3.00
N ALA A 446 -14.24 -14.89 -3.09
CA ALA A 446 -14.03 -16.01 -3.98
C ALA A 446 -14.96 -17.19 -3.66
N VAL A 447 -15.19 -17.50 -2.39
CA VAL A 447 -16.16 -18.53 -1.97
C VAL A 447 -17.59 -18.16 -2.40
N GLY A 448 -18.00 -16.90 -2.20
CA GLY A 448 -19.32 -16.41 -2.60
C GLY A 448 -19.52 -16.48 -4.12
N LEU A 449 -18.56 -16.01 -4.91
CA LEU A 449 -18.63 -16.02 -6.36
C LEU A 449 -18.53 -17.45 -6.93
N ALA A 450 -17.70 -18.32 -6.34
CA ALA A 450 -17.61 -19.73 -6.72
C ALA A 450 -18.95 -20.46 -6.55
N ALA A 451 -19.73 -20.11 -5.52
CA ALA A 451 -21.06 -20.68 -5.34
C ALA A 451 -22.01 -20.33 -6.49
N VAL A 452 -21.93 -19.11 -7.04
CA VAL A 452 -22.71 -18.71 -8.22
C VAL A 452 -22.27 -19.48 -9.47
N PHE A 453 -20.95 -19.66 -9.67
CA PHE A 453 -20.43 -20.46 -10.78
C PHE A 453 -20.90 -21.91 -10.72
N ARG A 454 -20.86 -22.55 -9.54
CA ARG A 454 -21.34 -23.92 -9.36
C ARG A 454 -22.83 -24.03 -9.61
N TRP A 455 -23.61 -23.11 -9.04
CA TRP A 455 -25.06 -23.07 -9.23
C TRP A 455 -25.44 -22.92 -10.71
N GLY A 456 -24.78 -22.01 -11.44
CA GLY A 456 -24.99 -21.87 -12.89
C GLY A 456 -24.60 -23.13 -13.67
N GLY A 457 -23.53 -23.82 -13.26
CA GLY A 457 -23.10 -25.10 -13.83
C GLY A 457 -24.09 -26.23 -13.60
N GLU A 458 -24.69 -26.31 -12.41
CA GLU A 458 -25.74 -27.27 -12.04
C GLU A 458 -27.05 -26.98 -12.80
N ALA A 459 -27.47 -25.72 -12.87
CA ALA A 459 -28.63 -25.31 -13.68
C ALA A 459 -28.44 -25.68 -15.16
N LEU A 460 -27.23 -25.51 -15.69
CA LEU A 460 -26.90 -25.92 -17.06
C LEU A 460 -26.97 -27.44 -17.25
N SER A 461 -26.65 -28.24 -16.23
CA SER A 461 -26.82 -29.70 -16.28
C SER A 461 -28.29 -30.12 -16.18
N ALA A 462 -29.11 -29.34 -15.47
CA ALA A 462 -30.53 -29.62 -15.24
C ALA A 462 -31.48 -29.08 -16.34
N ASP A 463 -30.93 -28.55 -17.44
CA ASP A 463 -31.73 -27.85 -18.48
C ASP A 463 -32.55 -26.66 -17.92
N ASP A 464 -32.16 -26.10 -16.77
CA ASP A 464 -32.81 -24.93 -16.17
C ASP A 464 -32.30 -23.63 -16.83
N VAL A 465 -33.03 -23.20 -17.85
CA VAL A 465 -32.72 -21.98 -18.62
C VAL A 465 -32.71 -20.74 -17.72
N THR A 466 -33.61 -20.68 -16.74
CA THR A 466 -33.76 -19.53 -15.85
C THR A 466 -32.56 -19.42 -14.92
N GLY A 467 -32.16 -20.53 -14.28
CA GLY A 467 -30.97 -20.58 -13.43
C GLY A 467 -29.69 -20.22 -14.18
N VAL A 468 -29.51 -20.74 -15.40
CA VAL A 468 -28.37 -20.39 -16.27
C VAL A 468 -28.37 -18.91 -16.63
N ALA A 469 -29.53 -18.36 -17.00
CA ALA A 469 -29.65 -16.95 -17.37
C ALA A 469 -29.31 -16.02 -16.19
N ILE A 470 -29.82 -16.31 -14.99
CA ILE A 470 -29.53 -15.53 -13.78
C ILE A 470 -28.03 -15.56 -13.46
N ALA A 471 -27.41 -16.75 -13.47
CA ALA A 471 -25.98 -16.87 -13.20
C ALA A 471 -25.14 -16.09 -14.23
N ALA A 472 -25.47 -16.21 -15.52
CA ALA A 472 -24.79 -15.48 -16.59
C ALA A 472 -24.95 -13.96 -16.44
N VAL A 473 -26.15 -13.47 -16.09
CA VAL A 473 -26.40 -12.04 -15.85
C VAL A 473 -25.58 -11.54 -14.67
N ILE A 474 -25.54 -12.27 -13.54
CA ILE A 474 -24.71 -11.89 -12.38
C ILE A 474 -23.24 -11.77 -12.78
N LEU A 475 -22.70 -12.77 -13.48
CA LEU A 475 -21.30 -12.77 -13.91
C LEU A 475 -20.99 -11.64 -14.89
N LEU A 476 -21.90 -11.37 -15.84
CA LEU A 476 -21.76 -10.28 -16.80
C LEU A 476 -21.82 -8.91 -16.13
N LEU A 477 -22.77 -8.69 -15.20
CA LEU A 477 -22.89 -7.44 -14.46
C LEU A 477 -21.65 -7.18 -13.59
N VAL A 478 -21.16 -8.19 -12.88
CA VAL A 478 -19.96 -8.08 -12.04
C VAL A 478 -18.73 -7.77 -12.90
N SER A 479 -18.55 -8.48 -14.01
CA SER A 479 -17.43 -8.26 -14.93
C SER A 479 -17.50 -6.88 -15.56
N ALA A 480 -18.67 -6.46 -16.03
CA ALA A 480 -18.89 -5.14 -16.61
C ALA A 480 -18.62 -4.03 -15.60
N LEU A 481 -19.07 -4.18 -14.35
CA LEU A 481 -18.81 -3.21 -13.28
C LEU A 481 -17.31 -3.10 -12.98
N VAL A 482 -16.62 -4.22 -12.80
CA VAL A 482 -15.17 -4.23 -12.52
C VAL A 482 -14.37 -3.61 -13.68
N VAL A 483 -14.65 -4.02 -14.92
CA VAL A 483 -13.96 -3.49 -16.12
C VAL A 483 -14.25 -2.01 -16.31
N ASN A 484 -15.52 -1.60 -16.19
CA ASN A 484 -15.90 -0.19 -16.30
C ASN A 484 -15.23 0.66 -15.23
N THR A 485 -15.22 0.20 -13.98
CA THR A 485 -14.56 0.92 -12.88
C THR A 485 -13.04 0.99 -13.09
N ALA A 486 -12.41 -0.10 -13.54
CA ALA A 486 -10.98 -0.08 -13.87
C ALA A 486 -10.67 0.92 -14.98
N ALA A 487 -11.41 0.89 -16.10
CA ALA A 487 -11.22 1.83 -17.19
C ALA A 487 -11.42 3.28 -16.74
N THR A 488 -12.57 3.58 -16.13
CA THR A 488 -12.98 4.94 -15.80
C THR A 488 -12.27 5.56 -14.60
N ARG A 489 -11.90 4.77 -13.58
CA ARG A 489 -11.29 5.29 -12.34
C ARG A 489 -9.82 4.96 -12.17
N VAL A 490 -9.29 3.94 -12.86
CA VAL A 490 -7.89 3.54 -12.71
C VAL A 490 -7.01 4.04 -13.84
N TYR A 491 -7.52 4.09 -15.07
CA TYR A 491 -6.73 4.52 -16.24
C TYR A 491 -7.14 5.87 -16.81
N SER A 492 -8.43 6.22 -16.82
CA SER A 492 -8.87 7.46 -17.46
C SER A 492 -8.94 8.66 -16.51
N ASN A 493 -9.47 8.51 -15.30
CA ASN A 493 -9.64 9.62 -14.34
C ASN A 493 -8.76 9.46 -13.10
N GLU A 494 -7.46 9.23 -13.28
CA GLU A 494 -6.53 8.91 -12.18
C GLU A 494 -6.09 10.11 -11.32
N HIS A 495 -6.54 11.32 -11.64
CA HIS A 495 -6.14 12.58 -10.98
C HIS A 495 -7.30 13.56 -10.72
N LEU A 496 -8.53 13.25 -11.13
CA LEU A 496 -9.66 14.17 -11.01
C LEU A 496 -10.40 14.04 -9.67
N GLU A 497 -10.91 15.15 -9.14
CA GLU A 497 -11.61 15.21 -7.83
C GLU A 497 -12.85 14.28 -7.74
N GLY A 498 -13.50 14.01 -8.88
CA GLY A 498 -14.63 13.07 -8.95
C GLY A 498 -14.26 11.61 -8.71
N ASN A 499 -12.97 11.29 -8.65
CA ASN A 499 -12.49 9.94 -8.37
C ASN A 499 -12.22 9.73 -6.88
N SER A 500 -13.02 8.86 -6.23
CA SER A 500 -12.88 8.55 -4.80
C SER A 500 -11.58 7.83 -4.39
N LEU A 501 -10.74 7.47 -5.36
CA LEU A 501 -9.39 6.93 -5.13
C LEU A 501 -8.31 8.01 -5.06
N VAL A 502 -8.59 9.20 -5.58
CA VAL A 502 -7.64 10.30 -5.61
C VAL A 502 -7.64 10.99 -4.24
N GLN A 503 -6.47 11.05 -3.62
CA GLN A 503 -6.30 11.80 -2.37
C GLN A 503 -6.03 13.28 -2.72
N PHE A 504 -6.30 14.16 -1.75
CA PHE A 504 -6.25 15.61 -1.93
C PHE A 504 -4.92 16.16 -2.47
N ALA A 505 -3.79 15.46 -2.30
CA ALA A 505 -2.47 15.99 -2.69
C ALA A 505 -1.96 15.45 -4.03
N GLN A 506 -2.88 15.13 -4.96
CA GLN A 506 -2.57 14.73 -6.33
C GLN A 506 -2.56 15.96 -7.26
N PRO A 507 -1.45 16.30 -7.91
CA PRO A 507 -1.44 17.35 -8.93
C PRO A 507 -2.24 16.96 -10.18
N GLN A 508 -2.73 17.97 -10.90
CA GLN A 508 -3.34 17.82 -12.22
C GLN A 508 -2.33 17.33 -13.25
N GLU A 509 -2.82 16.52 -14.20
CA GLU A 509 -1.98 15.96 -15.26
C GLU A 509 -1.49 17.01 -16.28
N SER A 510 -2.16 18.16 -16.39
CA SER A 510 -1.72 19.26 -17.26
C SER A 510 -0.31 19.76 -16.91
N LEU A 511 0.12 19.61 -15.66
CA LEU A 511 1.47 19.98 -15.19
C LEU A 511 2.58 19.14 -15.88
N ARG A 512 2.25 17.95 -16.41
CA ARG A 512 3.22 17.07 -17.08
C ARG A 512 3.95 17.75 -18.23
N GLU A 513 3.26 18.60 -18.99
CA GLU A 513 3.87 19.31 -20.12
C GLU A 513 5.01 20.22 -19.66
N ASP A 514 4.78 20.96 -18.57
CA ASP A 514 5.76 21.82 -17.91
C ASP A 514 6.91 21.04 -17.28
N LEU A 515 6.63 19.91 -16.63
CA LEU A 515 7.67 19.03 -16.09
C LEU A 515 8.57 18.46 -17.20
N ASN A 516 8.00 18.04 -18.33
CA ASN A 516 8.79 17.60 -19.47
C ASN A 516 9.58 18.76 -20.10
N ALA A 517 9.08 19.99 -20.06
CA ALA A 517 9.82 21.16 -20.51
C ALA A 517 11.00 21.46 -19.57
N MET A 518 10.79 21.31 -18.26
CA MET A 518 11.84 21.45 -17.24
C MET A 518 13.00 20.49 -17.47
N ASP A 519 12.73 19.20 -17.68
CA ASP A 519 13.74 18.17 -17.99
C ASP A 519 14.55 18.53 -19.25
N ARG A 520 13.85 18.92 -20.33
CA ARG A 520 14.51 19.36 -21.57
C ARG A 520 15.39 20.59 -21.37
N ILE A 521 14.94 21.56 -20.57
CA ILE A 521 15.68 22.77 -20.25
C ILE A 521 16.94 22.42 -19.45
N ALA A 522 16.81 21.65 -18.37
CA ALA A 522 17.92 21.25 -17.51
C ALA A 522 19.03 20.52 -18.30
N THR A 523 18.65 19.74 -19.32
CA THR A 523 19.61 19.04 -20.18
C THR A 523 20.35 19.96 -21.16
N ALA A 524 19.73 21.07 -21.59
CA ALA A 524 20.19 21.86 -22.75
C ALA A 524 20.68 23.28 -22.42
N HIS A 525 20.21 23.85 -21.31
CA HIS A 525 20.53 25.21 -20.90
C HIS A 525 21.86 25.26 -20.15
N ASP A 526 22.64 26.31 -20.41
CA ASP A 526 23.92 26.58 -19.75
C ASP A 526 24.02 28.09 -19.48
N GLY A 527 24.59 28.48 -18.33
CA GLY A 527 24.81 29.89 -17.99
C GLY A 527 23.86 30.55 -16.97
N GLY A 528 23.12 29.78 -16.16
CA GLY A 528 22.27 30.32 -15.08
C GLY A 528 21.41 29.25 -14.41
N PRO A 529 20.48 29.61 -13.51
CA PRO A 529 19.47 28.67 -13.06
C PRO A 529 18.48 28.37 -14.19
N ASP A 530 18.10 27.10 -14.32
CA ASP A 530 17.11 26.63 -15.28
C ASP A 530 15.69 27.08 -14.89
N LEU A 531 15.48 27.24 -13.58
CA LEU A 531 14.21 27.58 -12.97
C LEU A 531 14.40 28.56 -11.82
N VAL A 532 13.52 29.55 -11.73
CA VAL A 532 13.37 30.39 -10.54
C VAL A 532 12.02 30.11 -9.88
N VAL A 533 12.02 29.77 -8.59
CA VAL A 533 10.79 29.72 -7.79
C VAL A 533 10.64 31.06 -7.06
N TYR A 534 9.47 31.67 -7.18
CA TYR A 534 9.19 32.98 -6.61
C TYR A 534 7.97 32.97 -5.69
N TYR A 535 8.13 33.67 -4.56
CA TYR A 535 7.04 34.12 -3.70
C TYR A 535 7.46 35.42 -3.01
N GLY A 536 6.63 36.46 -3.05
CA GLY A 536 6.93 37.82 -2.55
C GLY A 536 7.44 37.91 -1.11
N GLU A 537 8.04 39.06 -0.74
CA GLU A 537 8.56 39.32 0.61
C GLU A 537 7.47 39.49 1.69
N SER A 538 6.19 39.47 1.32
CA SER A 538 5.06 39.61 2.25
C SER A 538 3.79 39.00 1.68
N GLY A 539 2.85 38.62 2.55
CA GLY A 539 1.52 38.15 2.17
C GLY A 539 0.96 37.11 3.14
N ASP A 540 -0.37 36.96 3.14
CA ASP A 540 -1.10 36.11 4.08
C ASP A 540 -0.69 34.62 4.04
N ALA A 541 -0.07 34.14 2.95
CA ALA A 541 0.38 32.76 2.86
C ALA A 541 1.64 32.47 3.71
N TYR A 542 2.37 33.48 4.21
CA TYR A 542 3.38 33.25 5.25
C TYR A 542 2.73 32.95 6.60
N ASP A 543 1.67 33.68 6.95
CA ASP A 543 0.89 33.44 8.17
C ASP A 543 0.19 32.07 8.13
N GLY A 544 -0.18 31.62 6.93
CA GLY A 544 -0.79 30.31 6.67
C GLY A 544 0.19 29.15 6.46
N ASP A 545 1.51 29.38 6.50
CA ASP A 545 2.55 28.39 6.19
C ASP A 545 2.37 27.71 4.81
N ASP A 546 1.93 28.47 3.80
CA ASP A 546 1.61 28.01 2.44
C ASP A 546 2.55 28.61 1.36
N ALA A 547 3.39 29.59 1.71
CA ALA A 547 4.35 30.20 0.81
C ALA A 547 5.40 29.19 0.30
N TYR A 548 5.81 29.29 -0.97
CA TYR A 548 6.80 28.39 -1.57
C TYR A 548 8.25 28.73 -1.23
N VAL A 549 8.58 30.02 -1.09
CA VAL A 549 9.92 30.51 -0.78
C VAL A 549 9.93 31.01 0.67
N LYS A 550 11.05 30.83 1.38
CA LYS A 550 11.20 31.37 2.74
C LYS A 550 11.22 32.89 2.75
N GLU A 551 10.55 33.48 3.74
CA GLU A 551 10.44 34.94 3.89
C GLU A 551 11.79 35.62 4.07
N ASN A 552 12.59 35.14 5.04
CA ASN A 552 13.87 35.76 5.39
C ASN A 552 15.03 35.20 4.57
N ARG A 553 15.63 36.01 3.68
CA ARG A 553 16.79 35.61 2.87
C ARG A 553 18.00 35.14 3.68
N ASP A 554 18.18 35.62 4.92
CA ASP A 554 19.31 35.24 5.76
C ASP A 554 19.28 33.74 6.13
N ASN A 555 18.10 33.12 6.15
CA ASN A 555 17.91 31.70 6.50
C ASN A 555 17.71 30.78 5.28
N TRP A 556 17.94 31.27 4.06
CA TRP A 556 17.82 30.48 2.83
C TRP A 556 18.82 29.32 2.74
N ASN A 557 19.92 29.42 3.49
CA ASN A 557 20.93 28.36 3.60
C ASN A 557 20.74 27.51 4.87
N GLU A 558 19.67 27.74 5.64
CA GLU A 558 19.39 26.99 6.86
C GLU A 558 18.31 25.94 6.57
N SER A 559 18.55 24.70 6.97
CA SER A 559 17.54 23.64 6.95
C SER A 559 17.89 22.64 8.04
N TRP A 560 16.89 21.94 8.59
CA TRP A 560 17.18 20.81 9.46
C TRP A 560 17.61 19.59 8.63
N TRP A 561 16.88 19.29 7.56
CA TRP A 561 17.14 18.16 6.66
C TRP A 561 17.89 18.62 5.41
N VAL A 562 18.59 17.70 4.73
CA VAL A 562 19.23 17.94 3.42
C VAL A 562 18.17 17.98 2.31
N THR A 563 17.24 18.91 2.42
CA THR A 563 16.25 19.26 1.41
C THR A 563 16.83 20.31 0.49
N ARG A 564 16.73 20.08 -0.82
CA ARG A 564 17.24 21.01 -1.84
C ARG A 564 16.11 21.42 -2.80
N PRO A 565 16.12 22.68 -3.25
CA PRO A 565 16.94 23.80 -2.74
C PRO A 565 16.50 24.25 -1.33
N THR A 566 17.44 24.72 -0.51
CA THR A 566 17.21 25.06 0.92
C THR A 566 16.40 26.34 1.12
N CYS A 567 16.32 27.20 0.11
CA CYS A 567 15.56 28.45 0.15
C CYS A 567 14.03 28.26 0.06
N LEU A 568 13.56 27.04 -0.26
CA LEU A 568 12.14 26.73 -0.31
C LEU A 568 11.58 26.33 1.05
N ASN A 569 10.30 26.61 1.24
CA ASN A 569 9.46 25.83 2.14
C ASN A 569 9.16 24.49 1.47
N TRP A 570 10.12 23.56 1.57
CA TRP A 570 10.20 22.35 0.75
C TRP A 570 8.92 21.52 0.71
N TYR A 571 8.23 21.36 1.86
CA TYR A 571 6.99 20.60 1.96
C TYR A 571 5.82 21.25 1.20
N ASN A 572 5.79 22.58 1.11
CA ASN A 572 4.75 23.33 0.40
C ASN A 572 4.89 23.20 -1.12
N THR A 573 6.12 22.94 -1.58
CA THR A 573 6.45 22.78 -3.00
C THR A 573 6.36 21.35 -3.52
N LEU A 574 5.97 20.37 -2.70
CA LEU A 574 5.79 19.00 -3.16
C LEU A 574 4.80 18.93 -4.35
N PRO A 575 4.97 17.99 -5.29
CA PRO A 575 6.07 17.04 -5.44
C PRO A 575 7.32 17.62 -6.14
N LEU A 576 7.38 18.93 -6.44
CA LEU A 576 8.40 19.51 -7.33
C LEU A 576 9.86 19.17 -6.97
N PRO A 577 10.28 19.09 -5.69
CA PRO A 577 11.64 18.70 -5.36
C PRO A 577 12.07 17.32 -5.85
N TRP A 578 11.13 16.38 -6.04
CA TRP A 578 11.41 15.12 -6.71
C TRP A 578 11.88 15.35 -8.13
N TYR A 579 11.14 16.14 -8.90
CA TYR A 579 11.49 16.45 -10.28
C TYR A 579 12.76 17.29 -10.38
N PHE A 580 12.94 18.25 -9.47
CA PHE A 580 14.19 19.03 -9.42
C PHE A 580 15.41 18.13 -9.23
N ALA A 581 15.32 17.12 -8.38
CA ALA A 581 16.42 16.19 -8.12
C ALA A 581 16.56 15.10 -9.20
N ALA A 582 15.44 14.58 -9.70
CA ALA A 582 15.43 13.52 -10.71
C ALA A 582 16.01 13.99 -12.05
N ASP A 583 15.70 15.23 -12.43
CA ASP A 583 16.10 15.84 -13.71
C ASP A 583 17.31 16.80 -13.55
N ASP A 584 17.95 16.81 -12.38
CA ASP A 584 19.11 17.65 -12.03
C ASP A 584 18.93 19.15 -12.35
N VAL A 585 17.74 19.68 -12.05
CA VAL A 585 17.34 21.05 -12.36
C VAL A 585 18.07 22.05 -11.47
N SER A 586 18.73 23.03 -12.06
CA SER A 586 19.36 24.14 -11.34
C SER A 586 18.30 25.16 -10.90
N VAL A 587 17.85 25.07 -9.65
CA VAL A 587 16.78 25.93 -9.10
C VAL A 587 17.35 27.07 -8.26
N ALA A 588 16.92 28.30 -8.56
CA ALA A 588 17.11 29.47 -7.70
C ALA A 588 15.79 29.92 -7.06
N CYS A 589 15.87 30.57 -5.90
CA CYS A 589 14.72 31.24 -5.29
C CYS A 589 14.80 32.75 -5.46
N GLU A 590 13.65 33.41 -5.52
CA GLU A 590 13.52 34.86 -5.51
C GLU A 590 12.29 35.24 -4.68
N ASN A 591 12.34 36.35 -3.94
CA ASN A 591 11.18 36.88 -3.21
C ASN A 591 11.00 38.39 -3.38
N SER A 592 11.91 39.08 -4.09
CA SER A 592 11.82 40.50 -4.39
C SER A 592 11.25 40.70 -5.79
N GLU A 593 10.07 41.32 -5.88
CA GLU A 593 9.40 41.64 -7.16
C GLU A 593 10.35 42.34 -8.15
N ARG A 594 11.09 43.34 -7.67
CA ARG A 594 12.04 44.11 -8.49
C ARG A 594 13.16 43.22 -9.02
N ALA A 595 13.72 42.37 -8.18
CA ALA A 595 14.83 41.49 -8.57
C ALA A 595 14.37 40.41 -9.56
N LEU A 596 13.16 39.86 -9.38
CA LEU A 596 12.57 38.93 -10.36
C LEU A 596 12.40 39.61 -11.72
N ALA A 597 11.84 40.83 -11.74
CA ALA A 597 11.66 41.58 -12.98
C ALA A 597 12.99 41.88 -13.69
N GLU A 598 13.99 42.35 -12.95
CA GLU A 598 15.35 42.60 -13.49
C GLU A 598 15.99 41.32 -14.04
N ARG A 599 15.78 40.19 -13.37
CA ARG A 599 16.29 38.88 -13.80
C ARG A 599 15.61 38.40 -15.08
N ALA A 600 14.30 38.57 -15.20
CA ALA A 600 13.51 38.21 -16.37
C ALA A 600 13.91 39.03 -17.61
N GLU A 601 14.17 40.33 -17.44
CA GLU A 601 14.60 41.24 -18.51
C GLU A 601 16.08 41.09 -18.88
N GLY A 602 16.92 40.60 -17.95
CA GLY A 602 18.38 40.51 -18.11
C GLY A 602 18.90 39.11 -18.46
N THR A 603 18.97 38.23 -17.46
CA THR A 603 19.48 36.85 -17.62
C THR A 603 18.47 35.89 -18.24
N THR A 604 17.19 36.24 -18.16
CA THR A 604 16.05 35.53 -18.77
C THR A 604 16.07 34.02 -18.45
N PRO A 605 15.86 33.64 -17.16
CA PRO A 605 15.81 32.23 -16.78
C PRO A 605 14.74 31.51 -17.61
N PRO A 606 14.98 30.30 -18.13
CA PRO A 606 14.04 29.63 -19.02
C PRO A 606 12.62 29.49 -18.45
N MET A 607 12.51 29.33 -17.13
CA MET A 607 11.24 29.13 -16.43
C MET A 607 11.17 29.87 -15.09
N VAL A 608 9.97 30.30 -14.71
CA VAL A 608 9.64 30.84 -13.39
C VAL A 608 8.41 30.11 -12.84
N ILE A 609 8.42 29.74 -11.56
CA ILE A 609 7.27 29.18 -10.85
C ILE A 609 6.78 30.20 -9.81
N THR A 610 5.48 30.47 -9.79
CA THR A 610 4.84 31.38 -8.83
C THR A 610 3.55 30.77 -8.27
N GLN A 611 3.00 31.35 -7.20
CA GLN A 611 1.66 31.01 -6.70
C GLN A 611 0.65 32.10 -7.10
N PRO A 612 -0.55 31.77 -7.63
CA PRO A 612 -1.57 32.77 -7.96
C PRO A 612 -2.08 33.59 -6.77
N ILE A 613 -2.02 33.04 -5.55
CA ILE A 613 -2.37 33.74 -4.32
C ILE A 613 -1.38 34.86 -3.96
N ASP A 614 -0.18 34.82 -4.52
CA ASP A 614 0.84 35.86 -4.33
C ASP A 614 0.52 37.09 -5.20
N GLY A 615 0.01 38.14 -4.55
CA GLY A 615 -0.30 39.41 -5.20
C GLY A 615 0.92 40.23 -5.65
N THR A 616 2.14 39.81 -5.31
CA THR A 616 3.38 40.52 -5.65
C THR A 616 4.00 40.08 -6.97
N VAL A 617 3.46 39.04 -7.63
CA VAL A 617 4.02 38.52 -8.88
C VAL A 617 3.98 39.62 -9.96
N PRO A 618 5.13 39.99 -10.58
CA PRO A 618 5.19 41.04 -11.60
C PRO A 618 4.74 40.52 -12.98
N ALA A 619 3.51 40.01 -13.05
CA ALA A 619 2.95 39.29 -14.19
C ALA A 619 3.04 40.06 -15.52
N GLU A 620 2.77 41.37 -15.52
CA GLU A 620 2.85 42.19 -16.73
C GLU A 620 4.29 42.33 -17.23
N ARG A 621 5.27 42.39 -16.33
CA ARG A 621 6.68 42.45 -16.72
C ARG A 621 7.18 41.10 -17.22
N LEU A 622 6.76 39.99 -16.61
CA LEU A 622 7.06 38.66 -17.11
C LEU A 622 6.49 38.47 -18.54
N ARG A 623 5.25 38.89 -18.80
CA ARG A 623 4.69 38.85 -20.16
C ARG A 623 5.45 39.74 -21.13
N ALA A 624 5.82 40.96 -20.72
CA ALA A 624 6.62 41.87 -21.54
C ALA A 624 8.02 41.32 -21.86
N ALA A 625 8.56 40.48 -20.96
CA ALA A 625 9.82 39.77 -21.14
C ALA A 625 9.68 38.44 -21.92
N GLY A 626 8.50 38.10 -22.46
CA GLY A 626 8.31 36.93 -23.32
C GLY A 626 7.89 35.64 -22.60
N TYR A 627 7.43 35.71 -21.35
CA TYR A 627 6.93 34.53 -20.63
C TYR A 627 5.44 34.27 -20.85
N GLU A 628 5.11 33.01 -21.10
CA GLU A 628 3.73 32.52 -21.19
C GLU A 628 3.34 31.80 -19.88
N PRO A 629 2.29 32.26 -19.16
CA PRO A 629 1.82 31.59 -17.95
C PRO A 629 0.91 30.40 -18.24
N ARG A 630 1.12 29.31 -17.51
CA ARG A 630 0.24 28.14 -17.42
C ARG A 630 -0.07 27.83 -15.96
N THR A 631 -1.34 27.79 -15.60
CA THR A 631 -1.77 27.57 -14.21
C THR A 631 -2.33 26.16 -14.03
N HIS A 632 -1.93 25.49 -12.96
CA HIS A 632 -2.27 24.10 -12.65
C HIS A 632 -2.73 23.97 -11.20
N LEU A 633 -3.63 23.02 -10.92
CA LEU A 633 -3.94 22.65 -9.53
C LEU A 633 -2.94 21.61 -9.01
N MET A 634 -2.34 21.87 -7.85
CA MET A 634 -1.42 20.95 -7.18
C MET A 634 -2.14 20.00 -6.20
N ARG A 635 -3.33 20.39 -5.73
CA ARG A 635 -4.18 19.61 -4.84
C ARG A 635 -5.59 19.50 -5.43
N THR A 636 -6.20 18.32 -5.31
CA THR A 636 -7.58 18.05 -5.77
C THR A 636 -8.65 18.43 -4.72
N LYS A 637 -8.27 19.18 -3.68
CA LYS A 637 -9.17 19.66 -2.64
C LYS A 637 -8.53 20.90 -2.01
N TYR A 638 -9.35 21.90 -1.70
CA TYR A 638 -8.97 23.19 -1.10
C TYR A 638 -8.31 24.13 -2.12
N ASP A 639 -9.10 25.08 -2.63
CA ASP A 639 -8.82 26.04 -3.71
C ASP A 639 -7.54 26.91 -3.56
N SER A 640 -6.73 26.72 -2.51
CA SER A 640 -5.54 27.52 -2.19
C SER A 640 -4.24 27.03 -2.84
N ASN A 641 -4.25 25.91 -3.57
CA ASN A 641 -3.02 25.24 -4.03
C ASN A 641 -2.89 25.23 -5.57
N GLU A 642 -3.03 26.40 -6.18
CA GLU A 642 -2.67 26.60 -7.58
C GLU A 642 -1.19 26.98 -7.72
N ILE A 643 -0.60 26.59 -8.85
CA ILE A 643 0.75 26.99 -9.28
C ILE A 643 0.65 27.61 -10.66
N THR A 644 1.43 28.67 -10.92
CA THR A 644 1.65 29.17 -12.28
C THR A 644 3.08 28.91 -12.71
N VAL A 645 3.24 28.15 -13.79
CA VAL A 645 4.50 27.95 -14.48
C VAL A 645 4.58 28.95 -15.63
N TRP A 646 5.59 29.80 -15.60
CA TRP A 646 5.90 30.77 -16.63
C TRP A 646 7.05 30.23 -17.46
N VAL A 647 6.83 29.96 -18.75
CA VAL A 647 7.89 29.48 -19.65
C VAL A 647 8.22 30.56 -20.66
N HIS A 648 9.50 30.89 -20.79
CA HIS A 648 9.95 31.88 -21.77
C HIS A 648 9.77 31.34 -23.20
N GLU A 649 9.32 32.19 -24.12
CA GLU A 649 8.95 31.80 -25.49
C GLU A 649 10.07 31.09 -26.27
N SER A 650 11.34 31.39 -25.96
CA SER A 650 12.50 30.71 -26.56
C SER A 650 12.62 29.24 -26.18
N HIS A 651 11.95 28.81 -25.09
CA HIS A 651 11.93 27.44 -24.59
C HIS A 651 10.55 26.77 -24.70
N ALA A 652 9.52 27.53 -25.07
CA ALA A 652 8.14 27.08 -25.09
C ALA A 652 7.80 26.10 -26.25
N ARG A 653 8.71 25.78 -27.19
CA ARG A 653 8.40 24.92 -28.35
C ARG A 653 9.51 23.97 -28.82
N GLU A 654 9.22 22.68 -28.71
CA GLU A 654 9.05 21.81 -29.88
C GLU A 654 7.61 21.28 -29.87
N THR A 655 6.70 21.97 -30.57
CA THR A 655 5.36 21.45 -30.84
C THR A 655 5.41 20.59 -32.10
N ASN A 656 5.33 19.28 -31.93
CA ASN A 656 5.14 18.22 -32.94
C ASN A 656 6.21 18.05 -34.04
N ALA A 657 6.92 16.93 -33.96
CA ALA A 657 7.23 16.10 -35.13
C ALA A 657 6.81 14.66 -34.85
#